data_AF-A0A395RFY1-F1
#
_entry.id   AF-A0A395RFY1-F1
#
_cell.length_a   1.000
_cell.length_b   1.000
_cell.length_c   1.000
_cell.angle_alpha   90.00
_cell.angle_beta   90.00
_cell.angle_gamma   90.00
#
_symmetry.space_group_name_H-M   'P 1'
#
loop_
_entity.id
_entity.type
_entity.pdbx_description
1 polymer ?
#
loop_
_entity_poly.entity_id
_entity_poly.type
_entity_poly.pdbx_seq_one_letter_code
_entity_poly.pdbx_strand_id
1 'polypeptide(L)'
;MKLLSLLFASASVVQAALKWQNVRMGGGGGFAPGIEFHPNAKGVAYARTDIGGLYRLNSDDSWTPVTDNTATDSTWNRWGIDAVALDANNPNKVLTAVGMYTNSWDPNNGAIGISNDKGATWSFTELPFKVGGNMPGRGMGERLAVDPKNSNIIYFGARSGNGLWRSTDGGKSFSKVTSFTNVGTYIPDPSDGSGYNNDLQGLAFVTFDSTSSLINGATSRIFVGVADKKTASVYVTTDAGKTWKAVAGQPKEFLPHKCQFEAKEKALYLSYSDGSGPYDGSSGAVYRYDIAADTWKDITPPGNIYHGFGGLALDKKKPGTLVVAALNSWYPDVQFFRSTDSGKTWSTLWNYNAQGNLDYHYSISTPKAPWIYKNFISVDTKRLGWMVEAVAIDPFDSNHWLYATGLTVYGGHDLTKWDTEHNITIESLADGIEEFAVLDLKSAPGGSELLAGVGDDSGFTFANKGALNKAPQSAWDNPMFTSSVSVDYAGNKVGNVVRAGNTDGEAPQAALSTDGGKSWKAHGGAAANQAGGSVAYSADGDVVLWSTEKKGVLRSEKEASFSSVSSLPSGSIIASDKRDNDFFYAGSGSTFYVSNNTASTFSKAGSLDSAQSIRDIAAHPTKAGEVWVSTDVGIFRSTNFGESFAKTGSSLTKTEQIALGRGSGSNWNVYAFGTGSAGRKLYGSSDTGKTWTDLQGSMGFGAVDSTKLAGSGNEAGLVYVGTNGRGVFWAQGTI
;
A
#
# COMPACT_ATOMS: atom_id res chain seq x y z
N MET A 1 -56.34 2.10 45.35
CA MET A 1 -54.94 2.56 45.29
C MET A 1 -54.05 1.33 45.12
N LYS A 2 -53.51 1.09 43.92
CA LYS A 2 -52.34 0.24 43.62
C LYS A 2 -51.97 0.51 42.15
N LEU A 3 -50.90 1.28 41.95
CA LEU A 3 -50.30 1.55 40.64
C LEU A 3 -49.53 0.31 40.17
N LEU A 4 -49.74 -0.09 38.92
CA LEU A 4 -48.84 -0.97 38.18
C LEU A 4 -47.99 -0.09 37.26
N SER A 5 -46.70 0.03 37.55
CA SER A 5 -45.71 0.69 36.69
C SER A 5 -45.11 -0.37 35.77
N LEU A 6 -45.40 -0.34 34.47
CA LEU A 6 -44.64 -1.11 33.48
C LEU A 6 -43.33 -0.37 33.17
N LEU A 7 -42.20 -0.94 33.58
CA LEU A 7 -40.89 -0.63 33.00
C LEU A 7 -40.83 -1.26 31.61
N PHE A 8 -40.86 -0.44 30.56
CA PHE A 8 -40.35 -0.85 29.26
C PHE A 8 -38.83 -0.80 29.31
N ALA A 9 -38.19 -1.97 29.41
CA ALA A 9 -36.77 -2.10 29.08
C ALA A 9 -36.63 -1.89 27.57
N SER A 10 -36.08 -0.75 27.16
CA SER A 10 -35.62 -0.52 25.79
C SER A 10 -34.45 -1.46 25.52
N ALA A 11 -34.72 -2.60 24.90
CA ALA A 11 -33.67 -3.45 24.33
C ALA A 11 -33.03 -2.69 23.17
N SER A 12 -31.87 -2.08 23.41
CA SER A 12 -30.99 -1.64 22.34
C SER A 12 -30.53 -2.88 21.58
N VAL A 13 -31.08 -3.08 20.39
CA VAL A 13 -30.56 -4.08 19.46
C VAL A 13 -29.17 -3.58 19.05
N VAL A 14 -28.13 -4.12 19.70
CA VAL A 14 -26.76 -3.91 19.25
C VAL A 14 -26.65 -4.61 17.91
N GLN A 15 -26.74 -3.84 16.82
CA GLN A 15 -26.55 -4.38 15.49
C GLN A 15 -25.09 -4.80 15.32
N ALA A 16 -24.87 -6.01 14.80
CA ALA A 16 -23.53 -6.47 14.46
C ALA A 16 -22.95 -5.58 13.36
N ALA A 17 -21.63 -5.35 13.42
CA ALA A 17 -20.90 -4.63 12.39
C ALA A 17 -21.12 -5.21 10.99
N LEU A 18 -20.91 -4.39 9.95
CA LEU A 18 -21.09 -4.83 8.59
C LEU A 18 -20.00 -5.83 8.16
N LYS A 19 -20.33 -6.65 7.16
CA LYS A 19 -19.37 -7.52 6.49
C LYS A 19 -18.70 -6.77 5.34
N TRP A 20 -17.42 -6.51 5.50
CA TRP A 20 -16.59 -5.77 4.53
C TRP A 20 -15.87 -6.70 3.57
N GLN A 21 -15.70 -6.25 2.34
CA GLN A 21 -14.88 -6.88 1.30
C GLN A 21 -14.28 -5.81 0.39
N ASN A 22 -13.23 -6.13 -0.36
CA ASN A 22 -12.64 -5.16 -1.28
C ASN A 22 -13.49 -4.99 -2.55
N VAL A 23 -13.48 -3.76 -3.08
CA VAL A 23 -13.73 -3.51 -4.50
C VAL A 23 -12.57 -4.10 -5.26
N ARG A 24 -12.86 -4.88 -6.29
CA ARG A 24 -11.84 -5.53 -7.11
C ARG A 24 -11.32 -4.57 -8.17
N MET A 25 -10.26 -3.82 -7.85
CA MET A 25 -9.46 -3.13 -8.86
C MET A 25 -8.56 -4.15 -9.57
N GLY A 26 -8.11 -5.17 -8.82
CA GLY A 26 -7.35 -6.31 -9.29
C GLY A 26 -5.90 -5.98 -9.64
N GLY A 27 -5.00 -6.94 -9.44
CA GLY A 27 -3.64 -6.86 -9.98
C GLY A 27 -2.61 -6.18 -9.08
N GLY A 28 -2.85 -6.00 -7.78
CA GLY A 28 -1.89 -5.35 -6.87
C GLY A 28 -2.22 -3.88 -6.65
N GLY A 29 -1.50 -3.00 -7.36
CA GLY A 29 -1.61 -1.54 -7.22
C GLY A 29 -0.60 -0.91 -6.26
N GLY A 30 0.49 -1.61 -5.96
CA GLY A 30 1.49 -1.22 -4.96
C GLY A 30 2.70 -2.14 -4.95
N PHE A 31 3.56 -1.98 -3.95
CA PHE A 31 4.85 -2.65 -3.90
C PHE A 31 4.89 -3.80 -2.89
N ALA A 32 5.12 -5.02 -3.40
CA ALA A 32 5.36 -6.20 -2.58
C ALA A 32 6.87 -6.52 -2.46
N PRO A 33 7.61 -6.00 -1.46
CA PRO A 33 9.07 -6.16 -1.34
C PRO A 33 9.58 -7.58 -1.05
N GLY A 34 8.71 -8.55 -0.72
CA GLY A 34 9.12 -9.91 -0.41
C GLY A 34 8.05 -10.96 -0.68
N ILE A 35 8.47 -12.12 -1.20
CA ILE A 35 7.65 -13.31 -1.43
C ILE A 35 8.39 -14.51 -0.87
N GLU A 36 7.78 -15.25 0.05
CA GLU A 36 8.38 -16.40 0.71
C GLU A 36 7.52 -17.65 0.53
N PHE A 37 8.08 -18.67 -0.12
CA PHE A 37 7.50 -20.01 -0.15
C PHE A 37 7.94 -20.82 1.06
N HIS A 38 7.03 -21.61 1.61
CA HIS A 38 7.37 -22.50 2.71
C HIS A 38 8.34 -23.59 2.23
N PRO A 39 9.50 -23.78 2.87
CA PRO A 39 10.54 -24.65 2.35
C PRO A 39 10.16 -26.14 2.32
N ASN A 40 9.27 -26.56 3.25
CA ASN A 40 8.90 -27.96 3.46
C ASN A 40 7.40 -28.27 3.24
N ALA A 41 6.61 -27.33 2.70
CA ALA A 41 5.17 -27.54 2.50
C ALA A 41 4.69 -26.90 1.21
N LYS A 42 4.17 -27.74 0.31
CA LYS A 42 3.63 -27.31 -0.99
C LYS A 42 2.43 -26.37 -0.81
N GLY A 43 2.35 -25.34 -1.65
CA GLY A 43 1.18 -24.44 -1.72
C GLY A 43 1.01 -23.51 -0.51
N VAL A 44 2.08 -23.30 0.26
CA VAL A 44 2.11 -22.29 1.33
C VAL A 44 3.13 -21.24 0.93
N ALA A 45 2.65 -20.04 0.62
CA ALA A 45 3.50 -18.89 0.34
C ALA A 45 2.85 -17.61 0.85
N TYR A 46 3.67 -16.60 1.13
CA TYR A 46 3.22 -15.30 1.57
C TYR A 46 3.91 -14.18 0.79
N ALA A 47 3.18 -13.12 0.49
CA ALA A 47 3.70 -11.88 -0.06
C ALA A 47 3.51 -10.78 0.98
N ARG A 48 4.61 -10.11 1.35
CA ARG A 48 4.59 -8.94 2.22
C ARG A 48 4.57 -7.68 1.40
N THR A 49 3.80 -6.70 1.87
CA THR A 49 3.63 -5.40 1.22
C THR A 49 4.12 -4.29 2.13
N ASP A 50 4.50 -3.15 1.55
CA ASP A 50 5.10 -2.07 2.32
C ASP A 50 4.07 -1.25 3.10
N ILE A 51 2.84 -1.12 2.60
CA ILE A 51 1.74 -0.41 3.26
C ILE A 51 0.45 -1.21 3.43
N GLY A 52 0.34 -2.39 2.82
CA GLY A 52 -0.92 -3.14 2.67
C GLY A 52 -1.03 -4.46 3.44
N GLY A 53 -0.12 -4.73 4.37
CA GLY A 53 -0.14 -5.95 5.16
C GLY A 53 0.45 -7.18 4.47
N LEU A 54 0.00 -8.35 4.91
CA LEU A 54 0.51 -9.66 4.48
C LEU A 54 -0.58 -10.44 3.76
N TYR A 55 -0.20 -11.11 2.67
CA TYR A 55 -1.09 -11.94 1.86
C TYR A 55 -0.60 -13.39 1.83
N ARG A 56 -1.54 -14.34 1.81
CA ARG A 56 -1.27 -15.78 1.66
C ARG A 56 -1.74 -16.27 0.29
N LEU A 57 -0.87 -17.00 -0.41
CA LEU A 57 -1.18 -17.62 -1.69
C LEU A 57 -2.23 -18.73 -1.53
N ASN A 58 -3.19 -18.77 -2.44
CA ASN A 58 -4.21 -19.81 -2.57
C ASN A 58 -3.85 -20.78 -3.71
N SER A 59 -4.56 -21.91 -3.79
CA SER A 59 -4.28 -22.95 -4.79
C SER A 59 -4.63 -22.57 -6.23
N ASP A 60 -5.34 -21.47 -6.44
CA ASP A 60 -5.75 -20.92 -7.74
C ASP A 60 -4.97 -19.66 -8.13
N ASP A 61 -3.81 -19.46 -7.49
CA ASP A 61 -2.92 -18.31 -7.60
C ASP A 61 -3.55 -16.96 -7.20
N SER A 62 -4.70 -16.98 -6.53
CA SER A 62 -5.21 -15.80 -5.84
C SER A 62 -4.57 -15.62 -4.46
N TRP A 63 -4.75 -14.45 -3.87
CA TRP A 63 -4.17 -14.08 -2.58
C TRP A 63 -5.25 -13.74 -1.57
N THR A 64 -5.06 -14.20 -0.34
CA THR A 64 -5.92 -13.85 0.80
C THR A 64 -5.19 -12.87 1.71
N PRO A 65 -5.69 -11.66 1.99
CA PRO A 65 -5.12 -10.80 3.02
C PRO A 65 -5.31 -11.43 4.40
N VAL A 66 -4.26 -11.43 5.21
CA VAL A 66 -4.25 -12.09 6.53
C VAL A 66 -4.00 -11.12 7.69
N THR A 67 -3.96 -9.81 7.45
CA THR A 67 -3.66 -8.78 8.47
C THR A 67 -4.74 -7.71 8.61
N ASP A 68 -5.89 -7.89 7.95
CA ASP A 68 -6.98 -6.90 7.87
C ASP A 68 -7.55 -6.52 9.23
N ASN A 69 -7.64 -7.47 10.16
CA ASN A 69 -8.14 -7.23 11.51
C ASN A 69 -7.07 -6.75 12.49
N THR A 70 -5.82 -6.55 12.05
CA THR A 70 -4.71 -6.18 12.93
C THR A 70 -4.37 -4.69 12.89
N ALA A 71 -4.69 -3.99 11.80
CA ALA A 71 -4.39 -2.58 11.59
C ALA A 71 -5.64 -1.69 11.81
N THR A 72 -5.95 -1.47 13.07
CA THR A 72 -6.97 -0.49 13.52
C THR A 72 -6.35 0.90 13.63
N ASP A 73 -7.14 1.95 13.94
CA ASP A 73 -6.63 3.31 14.12
C ASP A 73 -5.43 3.40 15.08
N SER A 74 -5.46 2.66 16.19
CA SER A 74 -4.37 2.65 17.18
C SER A 74 -3.16 1.80 16.78
N THR A 75 -3.31 0.94 15.78
CA THR A 75 -2.30 -0.05 15.36
C THR A 75 -2.11 -0.05 13.85
N TRP A 76 -2.37 1.09 13.21
CA TRP A 76 -2.44 1.22 11.75
C TRP A 76 -1.13 0.82 11.07
N ASN A 77 -0.01 1.03 11.77
CA ASN A 77 1.32 0.70 11.30
C ASN A 77 1.55 -0.82 11.13
N ARG A 78 0.63 -1.67 11.62
CA ARG A 78 0.73 -3.12 11.47
C ARG A 78 0.53 -3.63 10.05
N TRP A 79 0.06 -2.78 9.12
CA TRP A 79 0.10 -3.08 7.69
C TRP A 79 1.49 -2.87 7.06
N GLY A 80 2.40 -2.14 7.72
CA GLY A 80 3.78 -2.06 7.24
C GLY A 80 4.53 -3.34 7.58
N ILE A 81 4.82 -4.18 6.58
CA ILE A 81 5.47 -5.48 6.79
C ILE A 81 6.95 -5.44 6.36
N ASP A 82 7.84 -5.29 7.33
CA ASP A 82 9.29 -5.18 7.07
C ASP A 82 9.96 -6.54 6.84
N ALA A 83 9.41 -7.61 7.40
CA ALA A 83 9.90 -8.97 7.17
C ALA A 83 8.86 -10.05 7.47
N VAL A 84 8.95 -11.18 6.80
CA VAL A 84 8.15 -12.39 7.05
C VAL A 84 9.06 -13.60 7.25
N ALA A 85 8.69 -14.51 8.14
CA ALA A 85 9.41 -15.76 8.36
C ALA A 85 8.46 -16.95 8.47
N LEU A 86 8.82 -18.05 7.82
CA LEU A 86 8.07 -19.29 7.82
C LEU A 86 8.82 -20.34 8.64
N ASP A 87 8.10 -21.02 9.54
CA ASP A 87 8.67 -22.09 10.33
C ASP A 87 8.80 -23.37 9.49
N ALA A 88 10.02 -23.74 9.11
CA ALA A 88 10.28 -24.92 8.28
C ALA A 88 9.69 -26.24 8.83
N ASN A 89 9.41 -26.32 10.14
CA ASN A 89 8.83 -27.50 10.79
C ASN A 89 7.31 -27.39 11.01
N ASN A 90 6.70 -26.24 10.77
CA ASN A 90 5.27 -26.02 10.99
C ASN A 90 4.66 -25.09 9.93
N PRO A 91 4.00 -25.65 8.90
CA PRO A 91 3.40 -24.85 7.82
C PRO A 91 2.20 -23.98 8.25
N ASN A 92 1.73 -24.10 9.49
CA ASN A 92 0.72 -23.21 10.04
C ASN A 92 1.32 -21.99 10.74
N LYS A 93 2.62 -22.04 11.09
CA LYS A 93 3.28 -20.96 11.83
C LYS A 93 3.95 -19.99 10.87
N VAL A 94 3.53 -18.74 10.94
CA VAL A 94 4.11 -17.60 10.20
C VAL A 94 4.34 -16.47 11.19
N LEU A 95 5.49 -15.81 11.05
CA LEU A 95 5.86 -14.64 11.81
C LEU A 95 6.06 -13.46 10.88
N THR A 96 5.80 -12.26 11.37
CA THR A 96 5.96 -11.02 10.62
C THR A 96 6.48 -9.90 11.51
N ALA A 97 7.42 -9.09 11.02
CA ALA A 97 7.85 -7.86 11.67
C ALA A 97 7.01 -6.70 11.14
N VAL A 98 6.29 -6.02 12.03
CA VAL A 98 5.30 -5.01 11.67
C VAL A 98 5.64 -3.63 12.23
N GLY A 99 5.38 -2.60 11.45
CA GLY A 99 5.63 -1.17 11.73
C GLY A 99 5.91 -0.44 10.42
N MET A 100 5.48 0.81 10.29
CA MET A 100 5.47 1.49 8.99
C MET A 100 6.72 2.35 8.76
N TYR A 101 7.03 3.22 9.72
CA TYR A 101 8.11 4.21 9.60
C TYR A 101 8.97 4.23 10.86
N THR A 102 10.26 4.56 10.70
CA THR A 102 11.16 4.75 11.85
C THR A 102 11.33 6.22 12.25
N ASN A 103 10.80 7.16 11.45
CA ASN A 103 10.77 8.59 11.75
C ASN A 103 9.52 8.99 12.57
N SER A 104 9.23 10.29 12.65
CA SER A 104 8.09 10.82 13.44
C SER A 104 6.71 10.55 12.83
N TRP A 105 6.60 10.04 11.61
CA TRP A 105 5.32 9.78 10.95
C TRP A 105 4.55 8.62 11.57
N ASP A 106 5.26 7.60 12.07
CA ASP A 106 4.67 6.55 12.88
C ASP A 106 4.95 6.84 14.35
N PRO A 107 3.95 7.18 15.17
CA PRO A 107 4.17 7.43 16.60
C PRO A 107 4.43 6.14 17.39
N ASN A 108 4.16 4.97 16.80
CA ASN A 108 4.21 3.69 17.49
C ASN A 108 5.57 3.00 17.29
N ASN A 109 5.92 2.14 18.24
CA ASN A 109 6.94 1.13 18.00
C ASN A 109 6.40 0.02 17.09
N GLY A 110 7.31 -0.82 16.60
CA GLY A 110 6.95 -2.02 15.86
C GLY A 110 6.71 -3.22 16.79
N ALA A 111 6.29 -4.33 16.19
CA ALA A 111 6.05 -5.59 16.88
C ALA A 111 6.45 -6.79 16.01
N ILE A 112 6.60 -7.96 16.64
CA ILE A 112 6.63 -9.24 15.93
C ILE A 112 5.25 -9.89 16.08
N GLY A 113 4.55 -10.04 14.96
CA GLY A 113 3.30 -10.80 14.85
C GLY A 113 3.60 -12.29 14.70
N ILE A 114 2.82 -13.13 15.40
CA ILE A 114 2.91 -14.59 15.37
C ILE A 114 1.52 -15.16 15.15
N SER A 115 1.39 -15.95 14.08
CA SER A 115 0.20 -16.75 13.79
C SER A 115 0.58 -18.23 13.87
N ASN A 116 -0.35 -19.06 14.35
CA ASN A 116 -0.24 -20.53 14.34
C ASN A 116 -1.29 -21.21 13.45
N ASP A 117 -1.98 -20.44 12.60
CA ASP A 117 -3.12 -20.87 11.78
C ASP A 117 -3.10 -20.25 10.37
N LYS A 118 -1.90 -20.08 9.81
CA LYS A 118 -1.67 -19.51 8.46
C LYS A 118 -2.20 -18.08 8.28
N GLY A 119 -2.12 -17.28 9.33
CA GLY A 119 -2.45 -15.86 9.37
C GLY A 119 -3.91 -15.57 9.69
N ALA A 120 -4.71 -16.56 10.08
CA ALA A 120 -6.11 -16.30 10.43
C ALA A 120 -6.24 -15.53 11.75
N THR A 121 -5.37 -15.81 12.72
CA THR A 121 -5.28 -15.09 14.00
C THR A 121 -3.85 -14.75 14.38
N TRP A 122 -3.66 -13.62 15.06
CA TRP A 122 -2.35 -13.10 15.41
C TRP A 122 -2.23 -12.77 16.90
N SER A 123 -1.05 -13.04 17.43
CA SER A 123 -0.54 -12.49 18.68
C SER A 123 0.65 -11.60 18.39
N PHE A 124 0.89 -10.57 19.20
CA PHE A 124 1.96 -9.60 18.96
C PHE A 124 2.87 -9.47 20.17
N THR A 125 4.18 -9.48 19.91
CA THR A 125 5.23 -9.15 20.87
C THR A 125 5.79 -7.78 20.50
N GLU A 126 5.45 -6.77 21.30
CA GLU A 126 5.88 -5.38 21.07
C GLU A 126 7.41 -5.23 21.23
N LEU A 127 8.02 -4.45 20.33
CA LEU A 127 9.45 -4.15 20.35
C LEU A 127 9.68 -2.80 21.04
N PRO A 128 10.85 -2.59 21.68
CA PRO A 128 11.18 -1.31 22.30
C PRO A 128 11.66 -0.25 21.29
N PHE A 129 11.45 -0.45 19.98
CA PHE A 129 11.86 0.42 18.89
C PHE A 129 10.93 0.26 17.67
N LYS A 130 11.06 1.15 16.70
CA LYS A 130 10.24 1.18 15.48
C LYS A 130 10.72 0.18 14.43
N VAL A 131 9.78 -0.24 13.58
CA VAL A 131 10.01 -1.11 12.41
C VAL A 131 9.60 -0.33 11.16
N GLY A 132 10.28 -0.56 10.03
CA GLY A 132 10.22 0.31 8.86
C GLY A 132 9.73 -0.37 7.59
N GLY A 133 8.50 -0.91 7.61
CA GLY A 133 7.87 -1.59 6.48
C GLY A 133 7.81 -0.73 5.22
N ASN A 134 7.66 0.59 5.36
CA ASN A 134 7.68 1.56 4.27
C ASN A 134 8.88 2.53 4.31
N MET A 135 10.01 2.12 4.92
CA MET A 135 11.25 2.90 4.88
C MET A 135 12.09 2.55 3.63
N PRO A 136 13.10 3.36 3.24
CA PRO A 136 14.15 2.90 2.31
C PRO A 136 14.74 1.56 2.79
N GLY A 137 15.24 0.72 1.88
CA GLY A 137 15.80 -0.59 2.25
C GLY A 137 14.81 -1.69 2.63
N ARG A 138 13.51 -1.47 2.44
CA ARG A 138 12.45 -2.46 2.71
C ARG A 138 12.46 -3.68 1.78
N GLY A 139 13.12 -3.57 0.63
CA GLY A 139 13.37 -4.71 -0.27
C GLY A 139 14.44 -5.67 0.24
N MET A 140 15.42 -5.20 1.01
CA MET A 140 16.45 -6.05 1.62
C MET A 140 15.80 -7.03 2.61
N GLY A 141 16.16 -8.32 2.54
CA GLY A 141 15.52 -9.31 3.40
C GLY A 141 15.80 -10.78 3.07
N GLU A 142 15.23 -11.70 3.85
CA GLU A 142 14.32 -11.44 4.99
C GLU A 142 15.08 -11.17 6.30
N ARG A 143 14.67 -10.11 7.03
CA ARG A 143 15.29 -9.70 8.31
C ARG A 143 14.90 -10.62 9.48
N LEU A 144 13.82 -11.37 9.33
CA LEU A 144 13.26 -12.28 10.32
C LEU A 144 13.50 -13.72 9.87
N ALA A 145 14.00 -14.58 10.76
CA ALA A 145 14.26 -15.99 10.43
C ALA A 145 13.97 -16.92 11.61
N VAL A 146 13.36 -18.07 11.33
CA VAL A 146 13.14 -19.17 12.28
C VAL A 146 14.25 -20.20 12.09
N ASP A 147 14.85 -20.70 13.18
CA ASP A 147 15.84 -21.77 13.10
C ASP A 147 15.18 -23.04 12.51
N PRO A 148 15.69 -23.56 11.38
CA PRO A 148 15.08 -24.68 10.67
C PRO A 148 15.08 -25.99 11.47
N LYS A 149 15.86 -26.08 12.55
CA LYS A 149 15.92 -27.26 13.43
C LYS A 149 15.29 -27.02 14.81
N ASN A 150 14.86 -25.80 15.10
CA ASN A 150 14.25 -25.45 16.39
C ASN A 150 13.33 -24.23 16.28
N SER A 151 12.03 -24.49 16.14
CA SER A 151 10.95 -23.49 16.03
C SER A 151 10.86 -22.46 17.18
N ASN A 152 11.56 -22.69 18.29
CA ASN A 152 11.62 -21.73 19.40
C ASN A 152 12.66 -20.64 19.21
N ILE A 153 13.66 -20.87 18.34
CA ILE A 153 14.75 -19.93 18.11
C ILE A 153 14.41 -19.09 16.88
N ILE A 154 14.26 -17.78 17.10
CA ILE A 154 13.95 -16.81 16.05
C ILE A 154 14.94 -15.66 16.17
N TYR A 155 15.45 -15.18 15.04
CA TYR A 155 16.30 -14.00 14.98
C TYR A 155 15.62 -12.91 14.16
N PHE A 156 15.81 -11.66 14.60
CA PHE A 156 15.35 -10.48 13.89
C PHE A 156 16.49 -9.46 13.76
N GLY A 157 16.81 -9.08 12.53
CA GLY A 157 17.75 -8.02 12.22
C GLY A 157 17.08 -6.65 12.19
N ALA A 158 17.33 -5.82 13.19
CA ALA A 158 16.63 -4.54 13.32
C ALA A 158 17.32 -3.38 12.58
N ARG A 159 16.51 -2.36 12.27
CA ARG A 159 16.91 -1.05 11.71
C ARG A 159 17.42 -0.10 12.81
N SER A 160 17.82 1.11 12.41
CA SER A 160 18.03 2.26 13.31
C SER A 160 19.08 2.02 14.40
N GLY A 161 20.10 1.20 14.11
CA GLY A 161 21.15 0.87 15.08
C GLY A 161 20.73 -0.10 16.20
N ASN A 162 19.52 -0.69 16.14
CA ASN A 162 19.01 -1.58 17.19
C ASN A 162 19.69 -2.96 17.20
N GLY A 163 20.36 -3.34 16.11
CA GLY A 163 21.20 -4.54 16.01
C GLY A 163 20.39 -5.84 15.91
N LEU A 164 20.99 -6.95 16.35
CA LEU A 164 20.41 -8.28 16.24
C LEU A 164 19.59 -8.64 17.49
N TRP A 165 18.40 -9.18 17.30
CA TRP A 165 17.49 -9.62 18.35
C TRP A 165 17.19 -11.10 18.22
N ARG A 166 16.93 -11.77 19.35
CA ARG A 166 16.66 -13.20 19.41
C ARG A 166 15.53 -13.53 20.37
N SER A 167 14.67 -14.46 19.96
CA SER A 167 13.75 -15.21 20.81
C SER A 167 14.25 -16.64 20.98
N THR A 168 13.98 -17.23 22.15
CA THR A 168 14.20 -18.66 22.45
C THR A 168 12.93 -19.34 22.96
N ASP A 169 11.78 -18.69 22.85
CA ASP A 169 10.47 -19.12 23.33
C ASP A 169 9.39 -19.09 22.24
N GLY A 170 9.83 -19.17 20.98
CA GLY A 170 8.94 -19.23 19.83
C GLY A 170 8.32 -17.89 19.43
N GLY A 171 8.92 -16.78 19.88
CA GLY A 171 8.56 -15.40 19.52
C GLY A 171 7.84 -14.64 20.64
N LYS A 172 7.55 -15.29 21.78
CA LYS A 172 6.81 -14.68 22.89
C LYS A 172 7.59 -13.56 23.57
N SER A 173 8.92 -13.63 23.54
CA SER A 173 9.80 -12.55 23.98
C SER A 173 11.06 -12.47 23.11
N PHE A 174 11.62 -11.26 23.00
CA PHE A 174 12.86 -11.00 22.27
C PHE A 174 13.87 -10.28 23.17
N SER A 175 15.14 -10.60 23.00
CA SER A 175 16.26 -9.95 23.67
C SER A 175 17.36 -9.59 22.68
N LYS A 176 18.04 -8.46 22.92
CA LYS A 176 19.17 -8.03 22.09
C LYS A 176 20.33 -9.01 22.22
N VAL A 177 20.92 -9.39 21.09
CA VAL A 177 22.12 -10.21 21.01
C VAL A 177 23.33 -9.30 21.15
N THR A 178 23.72 -9.02 22.39
CA THR A 178 24.77 -8.05 22.71
C THR A 178 26.17 -8.42 22.19
N SER A 179 26.40 -9.70 21.87
CA SER A 179 27.62 -10.16 21.22
C SER A 179 27.71 -9.78 19.73
N PHE A 180 26.62 -9.33 19.11
CA PHE A 180 26.62 -8.79 17.75
C PHE A 180 26.73 -7.27 17.80
N THR A 181 27.91 -6.73 17.46
CA THR A 181 28.24 -5.32 17.71
C THR A 181 28.15 -4.41 16.48
N ASN A 182 28.22 -4.95 15.26
CA ASN A 182 28.02 -4.14 14.06
C ASN A 182 26.51 -3.95 13.84
N VAL A 183 26.04 -2.70 13.85
CA VAL A 183 24.60 -2.39 13.67
C VAL A 183 24.31 -1.73 12.32
N GLY A 184 25.25 -1.76 11.38
CA GLY A 184 25.18 -1.06 10.11
C GLY A 184 25.76 0.34 10.16
N THR A 185 26.23 0.82 9.00
CA THR A 185 26.80 2.16 8.84
C THR A 185 26.16 2.97 7.71
N TYR A 186 25.34 2.32 6.87
CA TYR A 186 24.74 2.94 5.71
C TYR A 186 23.45 3.68 6.07
N ILE A 187 23.39 4.92 5.59
CA ILE A 187 22.25 5.83 5.64
C ILE A 187 22.09 6.36 4.20
N PRO A 188 20.90 6.26 3.57
CA PRO A 188 20.70 6.71 2.20
C PRO A 188 21.06 8.18 1.99
N ASP A 189 20.51 9.06 2.83
CA ASP A 189 20.81 10.49 2.85
C ASP A 189 20.85 11.03 4.29
N PRO A 190 22.05 11.14 4.90
CA PRO A 190 22.21 11.69 6.25
C PRO A 190 21.76 13.14 6.39
N SER A 191 21.59 13.88 5.29
CA SER A 191 21.22 15.30 5.30
C SER A 191 19.71 15.54 5.23
N ASP A 192 18.90 14.50 5.00
CA ASP A 192 17.45 14.61 4.91
C ASP A 192 16.84 15.06 6.25
N GLY A 193 16.26 16.26 6.27
CA GLY A 193 15.62 16.85 7.44
C GLY A 193 14.26 16.25 7.80
N SER A 194 13.63 15.47 6.91
CA SER A 194 12.33 14.82 7.15
C SER A 194 12.44 13.60 8.06
N GLY A 195 13.64 13.02 8.17
CA GLY A 195 13.86 11.76 8.87
C GLY A 195 13.63 10.50 8.04
N TYR A 196 13.15 10.61 6.79
CA TYR A 196 12.79 9.45 5.98
C TYR A 196 14.01 8.73 5.39
N ASN A 197 15.02 9.48 4.94
CA ASN A 197 16.24 8.92 4.34
C ASN A 197 17.47 8.97 5.25
N ASN A 198 17.35 9.54 6.46
CA ASN A 198 18.49 9.79 7.35
C ASN A 198 18.70 8.72 8.46
N ASP A 199 17.93 7.64 8.43
CA ASP A 199 18.03 6.55 9.41
C ASP A 199 18.98 5.43 8.94
N LEU A 200 19.62 4.76 9.91
CA LEU A 200 20.46 3.59 9.64
C LEU A 200 19.61 2.44 9.12
N GLN A 201 20.01 1.88 7.98
CA GLN A 201 19.33 0.74 7.38
C GLN A 201 19.42 -0.54 8.23
N GLY A 202 20.43 -0.64 9.09
CA GLY A 202 20.58 -1.73 10.05
C GLY A 202 20.97 -3.06 9.41
N LEU A 203 20.37 -4.14 9.92
CA LEU A 203 20.68 -5.51 9.50
C LEU A 203 19.75 -5.96 8.37
N ALA A 204 20.30 -6.45 7.26
CA ALA A 204 19.57 -6.71 6.01
C ALA A 204 18.89 -8.09 5.97
N PHE A 205 19.55 -9.15 6.45
CA PHE A 205 18.99 -10.51 6.43
C PHE A 205 19.53 -11.36 7.59
N VAL A 206 18.83 -12.46 7.90
CA VAL A 206 19.34 -13.55 8.74
C VAL A 206 19.14 -14.90 8.03
N THR A 207 20.20 -15.68 7.86
CA THR A 207 20.16 -16.95 7.12
C THR A 207 20.80 -18.07 7.93
N PHE A 208 20.05 -19.12 8.21
CA PHE A 208 20.56 -20.33 8.87
C PHE A 208 21.19 -21.29 7.86
N ASP A 209 22.32 -21.90 8.22
CA ASP A 209 22.82 -23.09 7.52
C ASP A 209 22.14 -24.33 8.09
N SER A 210 21.06 -24.77 7.45
CA SER A 210 20.30 -25.95 7.86
C SER A 210 21.10 -27.26 7.82
N THR A 211 22.30 -27.27 7.25
CA THR A 211 23.19 -28.44 7.24
C THR A 211 24.18 -28.47 8.39
N SER A 212 24.31 -27.37 9.14
CA SER A 212 25.27 -27.27 10.24
C SER A 212 24.87 -28.15 11.44
N SER A 213 25.84 -28.49 12.29
CA SER A 213 25.60 -29.23 13.53
C SER A 213 24.68 -28.46 14.48
N LEU A 214 24.12 -29.16 15.47
CA LEU A 214 23.43 -28.51 16.58
C LEU A 214 24.40 -28.23 17.73
N ILE A 215 24.19 -27.12 18.42
CA ILE A 215 24.80 -26.81 19.72
C ILE A 215 23.66 -26.51 20.67
N ASN A 216 23.48 -27.35 21.69
CA ASN A 216 22.38 -27.25 22.66
C ASN A 216 20.99 -27.11 22.00
N GLY A 217 20.76 -27.85 20.91
CA GLY A 217 19.49 -27.82 20.18
C GLY A 217 19.29 -26.61 19.25
N ALA A 218 20.30 -25.77 19.04
CA ALA A 218 20.29 -24.66 18.10
C ALA A 218 21.21 -24.93 16.90
N THR A 219 20.83 -24.47 15.70
CA THR A 219 21.68 -24.52 14.51
C THR A 219 22.98 -23.74 14.77
N SER A 220 24.12 -24.41 14.61
CA SER A 220 25.42 -23.85 15.01
C SER A 220 25.88 -22.68 14.15
N ARG A 221 25.54 -22.68 12.85
CA ARG A 221 26.00 -21.68 11.89
C ARG A 221 24.86 -20.81 11.38
N ILE A 222 25.02 -19.51 11.57
CA ILE A 222 24.05 -18.47 11.17
C ILE A 222 24.82 -17.34 10.51
N PHE A 223 24.30 -16.83 9.41
CA PHE A 223 24.82 -15.67 8.69
C PHE A 223 23.88 -14.47 8.86
N VAL A 224 24.46 -13.28 9.00
CA VAL A 224 23.71 -12.02 9.16
C VAL A 224 24.26 -11.01 8.17
N GLY A 225 23.37 -10.46 7.34
CA GLY A 225 23.66 -9.35 6.45
C GLY A 225 23.54 -8.02 7.18
N VAL A 226 24.42 -7.08 6.85
CA VAL A 226 24.53 -5.76 7.48
C VAL A 226 24.62 -4.71 6.38
N ALA A 227 23.81 -3.66 6.47
CA ALA A 227 23.92 -2.52 5.57
C ALA A 227 25.14 -1.66 5.96
N ASP A 228 26.32 -2.11 5.52
CA ASP A 228 27.61 -1.52 5.84
C ASP A 228 28.59 -1.70 4.68
N LYS A 229 29.03 -0.56 4.11
CA LYS A 229 30.05 -0.51 3.04
C LYS A 229 31.45 -0.16 3.55
N LYS A 230 31.60 0.06 4.86
CA LYS A 230 32.83 0.57 5.47
C LYS A 230 33.62 -0.54 6.15
N THR A 231 32.95 -1.42 6.89
CA THR A 231 33.64 -2.44 7.69
C THR A 231 33.47 -3.85 7.11
N ALA A 232 32.24 -4.39 7.17
CA ALA A 232 31.86 -5.70 6.65
C ALA A 232 30.33 -5.76 6.54
N SER A 233 29.82 -6.41 5.50
CA SER A 233 28.40 -6.56 5.22
C SER A 233 27.83 -7.94 5.53
N VAL A 234 28.67 -8.94 5.82
CA VAL A 234 28.26 -10.31 6.16
C VAL A 234 29.04 -10.83 7.36
N TYR A 235 28.30 -11.26 8.39
CA TYR A 235 28.83 -11.84 9.62
C TYR A 235 28.36 -13.28 9.77
N VAL A 236 29.15 -14.08 10.47
CA VAL A 236 28.87 -15.50 10.74
C VAL A 236 29.12 -15.83 12.21
N THR A 237 28.26 -16.66 12.77
CA THR A 237 28.52 -17.43 13.99
C THR A 237 28.72 -18.89 13.63
N THR A 238 29.50 -19.61 14.44
CA THR A 238 29.63 -21.09 14.36
C THR A 238 29.38 -21.76 15.71
N ASP A 239 28.96 -20.97 16.71
CA ASP A 239 28.73 -21.39 18.09
C ASP A 239 27.30 -21.08 18.56
N ALA A 240 26.35 -21.12 17.61
CA ALA A 240 24.92 -20.83 17.82
C ALA A 240 24.66 -19.41 18.38
N GLY A 241 25.39 -18.43 17.85
CA GLY A 241 25.18 -17.01 18.12
C GLY A 241 25.79 -16.51 19.43
N LYS A 242 26.74 -17.25 20.02
CA LYS A 242 27.50 -16.75 21.18
C LYS A 242 28.53 -15.72 20.73
N THR A 243 29.26 -16.00 19.66
CA THR A 243 30.23 -15.07 19.06
C THR A 243 29.98 -14.90 17.57
N TRP A 244 30.41 -13.75 17.05
CA TRP A 244 30.21 -13.35 15.66
C TRP A 244 31.51 -12.79 15.09
N LYS A 245 31.79 -13.12 13.84
CA LYS A 245 32.93 -12.57 13.08
C LYS A 245 32.49 -12.22 11.67
N ALA A 246 33.16 -11.24 11.05
CA ALA A 246 32.98 -10.98 9.63
C ALA A 246 33.40 -12.22 8.82
N VAL A 247 32.67 -12.55 7.77
CA VAL A 247 33.09 -13.58 6.80
C VAL A 247 34.32 -13.07 6.06
N ALA A 248 35.41 -13.83 6.06
CA ALA A 248 36.65 -13.41 5.42
C ALA A 248 36.48 -13.31 3.90
N GLY A 249 37.16 -12.35 3.26
CA GLY A 249 37.18 -12.21 1.80
C GLY A 249 35.88 -11.71 1.15
N GLN A 250 34.90 -11.26 1.93
CA GLN A 250 33.62 -10.77 1.42
C GLN A 250 33.74 -9.47 0.57
N PRO A 251 32.78 -9.20 -0.32
CA PRO A 251 32.68 -7.91 -1.02
C PRO A 251 32.49 -6.75 -0.04
N LYS A 252 33.09 -5.58 -0.34
CA LYS A 252 33.08 -4.41 0.57
C LYS A 252 32.32 -3.18 0.05
N GLU A 253 32.08 -3.09 -1.26
CA GLU A 253 31.61 -1.86 -1.90
C GLU A 253 30.08 -1.72 -1.92
N PHE A 254 29.37 -2.81 -1.60
CA PHE A 254 27.94 -2.94 -1.80
C PHE A 254 27.20 -3.39 -0.54
N LEU A 255 25.89 -3.14 -0.53
CA LEU A 255 24.93 -3.59 0.46
C LEU A 255 24.32 -4.91 -0.01
N PRO A 256 24.22 -5.95 0.83
CA PRO A 256 23.59 -7.19 0.45
C PRO A 256 22.06 -7.04 0.53
N HIS A 257 21.38 -7.29 -0.59
CA HIS A 257 19.93 -7.21 -0.68
C HIS A 257 19.28 -8.53 -0.28
N LYS A 258 19.70 -9.63 -0.91
CA LYS A 258 19.21 -10.98 -0.63
C LYS A 258 20.35 -11.94 -0.32
N CYS A 259 20.05 -12.94 0.51
CA CYS A 259 20.95 -14.06 0.78
C CYS A 259 20.15 -15.36 0.78
N GLN A 260 20.43 -16.21 -0.20
CA GLN A 260 19.77 -17.50 -0.38
C GLN A 260 20.75 -18.63 -0.08
N PHE A 261 20.34 -19.57 0.79
CA PHE A 261 21.14 -20.75 1.14
C PHE A 261 20.74 -21.97 0.30
N GLU A 262 21.71 -22.60 -0.36
CA GLU A 262 21.53 -23.89 -1.04
C GLU A 262 22.12 -25.03 -0.22
N ALA A 263 21.26 -25.85 0.37
CA ALA A 263 21.67 -26.90 1.30
C ALA A 263 22.49 -28.02 0.62
N LYS A 264 22.19 -28.35 -0.64
CA LYS A 264 22.92 -29.43 -1.35
C LYS A 264 24.32 -28.97 -1.75
N GLU A 265 24.48 -27.71 -2.14
CA GLU A 265 25.79 -27.12 -2.48
C GLU A 265 26.56 -26.64 -1.24
N LYS A 266 25.87 -26.46 -0.09
CA LYS A 266 26.41 -25.81 1.11
C LYS A 266 27.02 -24.45 0.79
N ALA A 267 26.27 -23.65 0.04
CA ALA A 267 26.69 -22.34 -0.43
C ALA A 267 25.63 -21.28 -0.17
N LEU A 268 26.08 -20.05 0.03
CA LEU A 268 25.23 -18.85 0.01
C LEU A 268 25.33 -18.20 -1.36
N TYR A 269 24.21 -17.69 -1.86
CA TYR A 269 24.13 -16.81 -3.02
C TYR A 269 23.62 -15.46 -2.54
N LEU A 270 24.29 -14.38 -2.94
CA LEU A 270 23.99 -13.03 -2.48
C LEU A 270 23.89 -12.08 -3.67
N SER A 271 22.86 -11.25 -3.66
CA SER A 271 22.72 -10.10 -4.54
C SER A 271 23.11 -8.83 -3.79
N TYR A 272 23.75 -7.90 -4.51
CA TYR A 272 24.31 -6.69 -3.96
C TYR A 272 23.94 -5.47 -4.80
N SER A 273 23.71 -4.34 -4.13
CA SER A 273 23.52 -3.02 -4.74
C SER A 273 24.34 -1.97 -4.02
N ASP A 274 24.68 -0.87 -4.69
CA ASP A 274 25.27 0.31 -4.08
C ASP A 274 24.23 1.25 -3.46
N GLY A 275 22.96 1.11 -3.81
CA GLY A 275 21.82 1.72 -3.11
C GLY A 275 21.20 0.74 -2.12
N SER A 276 20.34 1.23 -1.21
CA SER A 276 19.55 0.33 -0.36
C SER A 276 18.23 -0.12 -1.00
N GLY A 277 17.84 0.48 -2.13
CA GLY A 277 16.54 0.29 -2.74
C GLY A 277 15.39 0.97 -1.96
N PRO A 278 14.14 0.85 -2.47
CA PRO A 278 13.81 0.11 -3.68
C PRO A 278 13.95 0.92 -4.98
N TYR A 279 14.20 2.24 -4.90
CA TYR A 279 14.18 3.14 -6.07
C TYR A 279 15.56 3.38 -6.70
N ASP A 280 16.64 3.20 -5.94
CA ASP A 280 18.01 3.46 -6.37
C ASP A 280 18.79 2.16 -6.67
N GLY A 281 20.09 2.30 -6.92
CA GLY A 281 21.00 1.22 -7.33
C GLY A 281 21.59 1.50 -8.70
N SER A 282 22.84 1.99 -8.73
CA SER A 282 23.61 2.33 -9.93
C SER A 282 24.75 1.36 -10.24
N SER A 283 25.06 0.47 -9.31
CA SER A 283 26.07 -0.59 -9.46
C SER A 283 25.81 -1.70 -8.46
N GLY A 284 26.28 -2.90 -8.76
CA GLY A 284 26.06 -4.05 -7.89
C GLY A 284 26.86 -5.26 -8.33
N ALA A 285 26.64 -6.35 -7.61
CA ALA A 285 27.29 -7.62 -7.90
C ALA A 285 26.43 -8.80 -7.45
N VAL A 286 26.79 -9.99 -7.92
CA VAL A 286 26.23 -11.25 -7.45
C VAL A 286 27.38 -12.15 -7.04
N TYR A 287 27.30 -12.67 -5.82
CA TYR A 287 28.37 -13.48 -5.24
C TYR A 287 27.85 -14.83 -4.76
N ARG A 288 28.73 -15.83 -4.82
CA ARG A 288 28.55 -17.14 -4.21
C ARG A 288 29.62 -17.35 -3.15
N TYR A 289 29.23 -17.80 -1.96
CA TYR A 289 30.15 -18.17 -0.88
C TYR A 289 30.06 -19.67 -0.60
N ASP A 290 31.16 -20.39 -0.85
CA ASP A 290 31.30 -21.81 -0.52
C ASP A 290 31.65 -21.99 0.97
N ILE A 291 30.71 -22.46 1.78
CA ILE A 291 30.90 -22.55 3.25
C ILE A 291 32.03 -23.51 3.62
N ALA A 292 32.10 -24.66 2.94
CA ALA A 292 33.11 -25.69 3.24
C ALA A 292 34.53 -25.27 2.83
N ALA A 293 34.64 -24.47 1.76
CA ALA A 293 35.92 -23.99 1.25
C ALA A 293 36.34 -22.64 1.85
N ASP A 294 35.44 -21.92 2.52
CA ASP A 294 35.64 -20.55 3.01
C ASP A 294 36.09 -19.60 1.89
N THR A 295 35.45 -19.70 0.73
CA THR A 295 35.81 -18.91 -0.47
C THR A 295 34.61 -18.20 -1.09
N TRP A 296 34.86 -16.97 -1.51
CA TRP A 296 33.94 -16.17 -2.31
C TRP A 296 34.25 -16.32 -3.80
N LYS A 297 33.20 -16.34 -4.61
CA LYS A 297 33.26 -16.32 -6.08
C LYS A 297 32.36 -15.19 -6.56
N ASP A 298 32.94 -14.29 -7.35
CA ASP A 298 32.17 -13.35 -8.13
C ASP A 298 31.48 -14.12 -9.26
N ILE A 299 30.15 -14.06 -9.27
CA ILE A 299 29.29 -14.68 -10.28
C ILE A 299 28.40 -13.62 -10.94
N THR A 300 28.80 -12.35 -10.88
CA THR A 300 28.05 -11.25 -11.46
C THR A 300 27.81 -11.51 -12.96
N PRO A 301 26.58 -11.36 -13.46
CA PRO A 301 26.30 -11.47 -14.88
C PRO A 301 27.25 -10.59 -15.71
N PRO A 302 27.83 -11.10 -16.81
CA PRO A 302 28.77 -10.32 -17.61
C PRO A 302 28.06 -9.17 -18.32
N GLY A 303 28.78 -8.07 -18.55
CA GLY A 303 28.26 -6.91 -19.28
C GLY A 303 28.55 -5.59 -18.57
N ASN A 304 27.97 -4.51 -19.09
CA ASN A 304 28.03 -3.20 -18.44
C ASN A 304 27.02 -3.16 -17.28
N ILE A 305 27.50 -3.09 -16.05
CA ILE A 305 26.66 -3.00 -14.85
C ILE A 305 26.45 -1.53 -14.52
N TYR A 306 25.21 -1.05 -14.68
CA TYR A 306 24.75 0.31 -14.36
C TYR A 306 23.55 0.30 -13.40
N HIS A 307 23.35 -0.83 -12.73
CA HIS A 307 22.28 -1.10 -11.79
C HIS A 307 22.82 -1.98 -10.66
N GLY A 308 22.15 -1.96 -9.50
CA GLY A 308 22.32 -2.99 -8.48
C GLY A 308 21.66 -4.32 -8.86
N PHE A 309 21.72 -5.28 -7.95
CA PHE A 309 20.96 -6.53 -8.02
C PHE A 309 20.08 -6.67 -6.77
N GLY A 310 18.77 -6.83 -7.00
CA GLY A 310 17.76 -6.98 -5.95
C GLY A 310 17.37 -8.44 -5.78
N GLY A 311 16.19 -8.80 -6.28
CA GLY A 311 15.62 -10.14 -6.11
C GLY A 311 16.52 -11.27 -6.60
N LEU A 312 16.61 -12.33 -5.81
CA LEU A 312 17.44 -13.51 -6.03
C LEU A 312 16.68 -14.76 -5.58
N ALA A 313 16.52 -15.72 -6.49
CA ALA A 313 15.85 -16.99 -6.24
C ALA A 313 16.72 -18.19 -6.64
N LEU A 314 16.58 -19.29 -5.91
CA LEU A 314 17.24 -20.57 -6.20
C LEU A 314 16.19 -21.64 -6.51
N ASP A 315 16.44 -22.48 -7.51
CA ASP A 315 15.61 -23.66 -7.77
C ASP A 315 16.05 -24.81 -6.84
N LYS A 316 15.24 -25.10 -5.82
CA LYS A 316 15.55 -26.16 -4.82
C LYS A 316 15.52 -27.59 -5.39
N LYS A 317 14.88 -27.79 -6.54
CA LYS A 317 14.85 -29.08 -7.23
C LYS A 317 16.09 -29.28 -8.10
N LYS A 318 16.67 -28.19 -8.62
CA LYS A 318 17.87 -28.18 -9.47
C LYS A 318 18.97 -27.27 -8.90
N PRO A 319 19.75 -27.74 -7.91
CA PRO A 319 20.89 -26.98 -7.39
C PRO A 319 21.83 -26.51 -8.49
N GLY A 320 22.40 -25.33 -8.31
CA GLY A 320 23.12 -24.58 -9.35
C GLY A 320 22.23 -23.76 -10.29
N THR A 321 20.90 -23.88 -10.20
CA THR A 321 19.97 -23.02 -10.96
C THR A 321 19.47 -21.84 -10.13
N LEU A 322 19.61 -20.63 -10.66
CA LEU A 322 19.24 -19.38 -10.00
C LEU A 322 18.74 -18.32 -10.98
N VAL A 323 17.93 -17.40 -10.47
CA VAL A 323 17.47 -16.18 -11.16
C VAL A 323 17.80 -14.98 -10.29
N VAL A 324 18.32 -13.91 -10.89
CA VAL A 324 18.55 -12.62 -10.22
C VAL A 324 18.02 -11.48 -11.09
N ALA A 325 17.50 -10.42 -10.46
CA ALA A 325 16.95 -9.24 -11.14
C ALA A 325 17.79 -7.98 -10.92
N ALA A 326 17.85 -7.11 -11.93
CA ALA A 326 18.43 -5.78 -11.82
C ALA A 326 17.60 -4.86 -10.89
N LEU A 327 18.27 -4.01 -10.11
CA LEU A 327 17.66 -3.04 -9.20
C LEU A 327 18.44 -1.70 -9.23
N ASN A 328 17.98 -0.64 -9.90
CA ASN A 328 16.96 -0.68 -10.95
C ASN A 328 17.59 -0.44 -12.31
N SER A 329 17.15 -1.22 -13.30
CA SER A 329 17.31 -0.84 -14.70
C SER A 329 16.07 -0.06 -15.13
N TRP A 330 16.10 1.26 -14.97
CA TRP A 330 14.97 2.14 -15.32
C TRP A 330 14.77 2.29 -16.83
N TYR A 331 15.79 1.98 -17.63
CA TYR A 331 15.71 1.98 -19.09
C TYR A 331 16.60 0.86 -19.67
N PRO A 332 16.13 0.10 -20.67
CA PRO A 332 14.78 0.18 -21.26
C PRO A 332 13.70 -0.48 -20.39
N ASP A 333 14.07 -1.47 -19.57
CA ASP A 333 13.21 -2.26 -18.69
C ASP A 333 14.09 -2.95 -17.63
N VAL A 334 13.51 -3.54 -16.59
CA VAL A 334 14.25 -4.44 -15.70
C VAL A 334 14.78 -5.65 -16.49
N GLN A 335 15.97 -6.12 -16.16
CA GLN A 335 16.55 -7.34 -16.72
C GLN A 335 16.54 -8.45 -15.67
N PHE A 336 16.24 -9.67 -16.11
CA PHE A 336 16.41 -10.89 -15.32
C PHE A 336 17.55 -11.70 -15.91
N PHE A 337 18.37 -12.25 -15.03
CA PHE A 337 19.50 -13.10 -15.39
C PHE A 337 19.27 -14.49 -14.81
N ARG A 338 19.33 -15.51 -15.66
CA ARG A 338 19.18 -16.91 -15.27
C ARG A 338 20.47 -17.68 -15.52
N SER A 339 20.89 -18.47 -14.55
CA SER A 339 22.00 -19.41 -14.63
C SER A 339 21.56 -20.81 -14.20
N THR A 340 22.13 -21.85 -14.80
CA THR A 340 21.90 -23.27 -14.48
C THR A 340 23.19 -23.99 -14.04
N ASP A 341 24.28 -23.26 -13.84
CA ASP A 341 25.62 -23.77 -13.57
C ASP A 341 26.33 -23.07 -12.40
N SER A 342 25.53 -22.67 -11.40
CA SER A 342 25.95 -21.96 -10.18
C SER A 342 26.57 -20.58 -10.47
N GLY A 343 26.09 -19.88 -11.50
CA GLY A 343 26.47 -18.51 -11.84
C GLY A 343 27.71 -18.40 -12.72
N LYS A 344 28.14 -19.48 -13.38
CA LYS A 344 29.29 -19.43 -14.31
C LYS A 344 28.89 -18.83 -15.65
N THR A 345 27.68 -19.15 -16.12
CA THR A 345 27.09 -18.59 -17.33
C THR A 345 25.68 -18.09 -17.07
N TRP A 346 25.27 -17.09 -17.84
CA TRP A 346 24.02 -16.37 -17.66
C TRP A 346 23.30 -16.15 -18.99
N SER A 347 21.97 -16.13 -18.93
CA SER A 347 21.08 -15.74 -20.02
C SER A 347 20.05 -14.72 -19.55
N THR A 348 19.45 -13.97 -20.48
CA THR A 348 18.58 -12.82 -20.21
C THR A 348 17.19 -12.97 -20.83
N LEU A 349 16.19 -12.23 -20.30
CA LEU A 349 14.82 -12.21 -20.83
C LEU A 349 14.62 -11.25 -22.02
N TRP A 350 15.57 -10.37 -22.26
CA TRP A 350 15.58 -9.55 -23.46
C TRP A 350 17.01 -9.16 -23.83
N ASN A 351 17.24 -8.89 -25.11
CA ASN A 351 18.51 -8.38 -25.63
C ASN A 351 18.26 -7.36 -26.73
N TYR A 352 19.23 -6.46 -26.95
CA TYR A 352 19.23 -5.62 -28.15
C TYR A 352 19.65 -6.43 -29.36
N ASN A 353 18.86 -6.40 -30.43
CA ASN A 353 19.26 -6.94 -31.73
C ASN A 353 20.18 -5.97 -32.50
N ALA A 354 20.66 -6.39 -33.67
CA ALA A 354 21.60 -5.62 -34.47
C ALA A 354 21.06 -4.24 -34.93
N GLN A 355 19.74 -4.04 -34.88
CA GLN A 355 19.07 -2.80 -35.23
C GLN A 355 18.83 -1.90 -34.01
N GLY A 356 19.20 -2.34 -32.80
CA GLY A 356 18.95 -1.62 -31.55
C GLY A 356 17.53 -1.76 -31.01
N ASN A 357 16.73 -2.68 -31.55
CA ASN A 357 15.40 -3.01 -31.01
C ASN A 357 15.53 -4.11 -29.94
N LEU A 358 14.54 -4.20 -29.05
CA LEU A 358 14.49 -5.24 -28.03
C LEU A 358 13.87 -6.53 -28.60
N ASP A 359 14.62 -7.61 -28.55
CA ASP A 359 14.10 -8.97 -28.73
C ASP A 359 13.69 -9.50 -27.35
N TYR A 360 12.40 -9.80 -27.19
CA TYR A 360 11.84 -10.34 -25.95
C TYR A 360 11.81 -11.87 -25.98
N HIS A 361 12.29 -12.47 -24.91
CA HIS A 361 12.31 -13.91 -24.66
C HIS A 361 11.20 -14.33 -23.70
N TYR A 362 10.06 -13.67 -23.82
CA TYR A 362 8.88 -13.92 -23.03
C TYR A 362 7.62 -13.40 -23.73
N SER A 363 6.48 -13.89 -23.29
CA SER A 363 5.16 -13.27 -23.50
C SER A 363 4.59 -12.82 -22.16
N ILE A 364 3.82 -11.73 -22.17
CA ILE A 364 3.25 -11.16 -20.94
C ILE A 364 1.76 -10.85 -21.12
N SER A 365 0.93 -11.21 -20.15
CA SER A 365 -0.52 -10.93 -20.17
C SER A 365 -1.06 -10.61 -18.77
N THR A 366 -2.20 -9.91 -18.68
CA THR A 366 -2.79 -9.51 -17.37
C THR A 366 -4.32 -9.74 -17.34
N PRO A 367 -4.82 -10.96 -17.60
CA PRO A 367 -6.24 -11.20 -17.81
C PRO A 367 -7.12 -10.87 -16.58
N LYS A 368 -6.57 -10.99 -15.36
CA LYS A 368 -7.25 -10.65 -14.11
C LYS A 368 -7.12 -9.16 -13.70
N ALA A 369 -6.30 -8.40 -14.42
CA ALA A 369 -6.12 -6.95 -14.24
C ALA A 369 -5.80 -6.28 -15.60
N PRO A 370 -6.79 -6.17 -16.52
CA PRO A 370 -6.52 -5.76 -17.90
C PRO A 370 -5.99 -4.33 -18.04
N TRP A 371 -6.29 -3.46 -17.06
CA TRP A 371 -5.75 -2.11 -16.98
C TRP A 371 -4.22 -2.08 -16.92
N ILE A 372 -3.55 -3.08 -16.32
CA ILE A 372 -2.08 -3.15 -16.31
C ILE A 372 -1.53 -3.24 -17.73
N TYR A 373 -2.06 -4.17 -18.54
CA TYR A 373 -1.60 -4.32 -19.92
C TYR A 373 -1.87 -3.05 -20.73
N LYS A 374 -3.10 -2.52 -20.64
CA LYS A 374 -3.51 -1.33 -21.39
C LYS A 374 -2.67 -0.10 -20.99
N ASN A 375 -2.57 0.19 -19.70
CA ASN A 375 -2.09 1.48 -19.20
C ASN A 375 -0.59 1.51 -18.86
N PHE A 376 0.07 0.35 -18.77
CA PHE A 376 1.51 0.28 -18.44
C PHE A 376 2.29 -0.51 -19.49
N ILE A 377 1.95 -1.79 -19.72
CA ILE A 377 2.75 -2.66 -20.60
C ILE A 377 2.72 -2.23 -22.08
N SER A 378 1.57 -1.79 -22.57
CA SER A 378 1.39 -1.46 -24.00
C SER A 378 1.84 -0.05 -24.38
N VAL A 379 2.16 0.79 -23.39
CA VAL A 379 2.47 2.22 -23.58
C VAL A 379 3.82 2.65 -23.02
N ASP A 380 4.48 1.84 -22.18
CA ASP A 380 5.83 2.07 -21.65
C ASP A 380 6.78 0.93 -22.06
N THR A 381 8.09 1.17 -22.03
CA THR A 381 9.13 0.17 -22.29
C THR A 381 9.38 -0.76 -21.09
N LYS A 382 9.05 -0.34 -19.87
CA LYS A 382 9.20 -1.09 -18.60
C LYS A 382 8.11 -2.15 -18.44
N ARG A 383 8.10 -3.14 -19.35
CA ARG A 383 7.08 -4.18 -19.44
C ARG A 383 7.18 -5.20 -18.31
N LEU A 384 8.41 -5.62 -17.97
CA LEU A 384 8.68 -6.56 -16.89
C LEU A 384 8.56 -5.88 -15.53
N GLY A 385 8.80 -4.57 -15.44
CA GLY A 385 8.49 -3.74 -14.28
C GLY A 385 9.71 -3.02 -13.69
N TRP A 386 9.60 -2.65 -12.42
CA TRP A 386 10.61 -1.89 -11.67
C TRP A 386 10.54 -2.26 -10.18
N MET A 387 11.56 -1.85 -9.40
CA MET A 387 11.67 -2.16 -7.96
C MET A 387 11.66 -3.68 -7.68
N VAL A 388 12.29 -4.50 -8.54
CA VAL A 388 12.25 -5.96 -8.42
C VAL A 388 13.19 -6.45 -7.33
N GLU A 389 12.70 -6.35 -6.09
CA GLU A 389 13.36 -6.85 -4.88
C GLU A 389 12.92 -8.28 -4.53
N ALA A 390 11.71 -8.68 -4.91
CA ALA A 390 11.22 -10.04 -4.65
C ALA A 390 11.26 -10.87 -5.94
N VAL A 391 12.01 -11.97 -5.91
CA VAL A 391 11.96 -13.05 -6.90
C VAL A 391 11.98 -14.36 -6.10
N ALA A 392 11.08 -15.28 -6.43
CA ALA A 392 10.95 -16.55 -5.75
C ALA A 392 10.62 -17.67 -6.75
N ILE A 393 11.23 -18.83 -6.56
CA ILE A 393 10.92 -20.08 -7.29
C ILE A 393 10.31 -21.04 -6.27
N ASP A 394 9.18 -21.65 -6.61
CA ASP A 394 8.51 -22.61 -5.74
C ASP A 394 9.47 -23.80 -5.45
N PRO A 395 9.80 -24.09 -4.18
CA PRO A 395 10.71 -25.18 -3.84
C PRO A 395 10.19 -26.56 -4.26
N PHE A 396 8.90 -26.70 -4.59
CA PHE A 396 8.26 -27.93 -5.06
C PHE A 396 8.02 -27.95 -6.57
N ASP A 397 8.21 -26.83 -7.26
CA ASP A 397 7.97 -26.71 -8.69
C ASP A 397 8.91 -25.70 -9.37
N SER A 398 9.91 -26.21 -10.10
CA SER A 398 10.87 -25.40 -10.88
C SER A 398 10.24 -24.48 -11.91
N ASN A 399 8.98 -24.71 -12.29
CA ASN A 399 8.26 -23.92 -13.28
C ASN A 399 7.43 -22.80 -12.66
N HIS A 400 6.99 -22.95 -11.40
CA HIS A 400 6.21 -21.95 -10.70
C HIS A 400 7.15 -20.93 -10.08
N TRP A 401 7.07 -19.70 -10.55
CA TRP A 401 7.91 -18.61 -10.08
C TRP A 401 7.11 -17.32 -9.99
N LEU A 402 7.48 -16.48 -9.04
CA LEU A 402 6.84 -15.20 -8.77
C LEU A 402 7.92 -14.13 -8.64
N TYR A 403 7.60 -12.92 -9.08
CA TYR A 403 8.36 -11.73 -8.75
C TYR A 403 7.43 -10.55 -8.55
N ALA A 404 7.82 -9.60 -7.71
CA ALA A 404 7.03 -8.41 -7.46
C ALA A 404 7.69 -7.16 -8.04
N THR A 405 6.86 -6.17 -8.33
CA THR A 405 7.26 -4.85 -8.83
C THR A 405 6.62 -3.78 -7.95
N GLY A 406 6.89 -2.51 -8.24
CA GLY A 406 6.14 -1.40 -7.65
C GLY A 406 4.68 -1.27 -8.11
N LEU A 407 4.15 -2.24 -8.86
CA LEU A 407 2.80 -2.23 -9.44
C LEU A 407 2.02 -3.51 -9.13
N THR A 408 2.65 -4.68 -9.25
CA THR A 408 1.97 -5.97 -9.23
C THR A 408 2.89 -7.11 -8.81
N VAL A 409 2.31 -8.30 -8.63
CA VAL A 409 3.03 -9.57 -8.58
C VAL A 409 2.86 -10.27 -9.92
N TYR A 410 3.97 -10.45 -10.61
CA TYR A 410 4.05 -11.24 -11.84
C TYR A 410 4.58 -12.64 -11.55
N GLY A 411 4.39 -13.55 -12.49
CA GLY A 411 4.96 -14.88 -12.41
C GLY A 411 4.52 -15.76 -13.56
N GLY A 412 4.78 -17.05 -13.45
CA GLY A 412 4.39 -18.02 -14.47
C GLY A 412 4.57 -19.45 -14.01
N HIS A 413 4.23 -20.38 -14.89
CA HIS A 413 4.22 -21.83 -14.65
C HIS A 413 5.03 -22.59 -15.70
N ASP A 414 5.99 -21.94 -16.35
CA ASP A 414 6.86 -22.57 -17.35
C ASP A 414 8.31 -22.05 -17.35
N LEU A 415 8.83 -21.65 -16.19
CA LEU A 415 10.18 -21.07 -16.07
C LEU A 415 11.30 -21.92 -16.72
N THR A 416 11.19 -23.25 -16.70
CA THR A 416 12.22 -24.12 -17.31
C THR A 416 12.23 -24.10 -18.84
N LYS A 417 11.22 -23.52 -19.50
CA LYS A 417 11.27 -23.25 -20.94
C LYS A 417 12.32 -22.19 -21.31
N TRP A 418 12.73 -21.35 -20.36
CA TRP A 418 13.88 -20.46 -20.57
C TRP A 418 15.11 -21.27 -21.00
N ASP A 419 15.36 -22.43 -20.39
CA ASP A 419 16.56 -23.23 -20.67
C ASP A 419 16.47 -24.02 -22.00
N THR A 420 15.27 -24.18 -22.57
CA THR A 420 15.03 -25.10 -23.69
C THR A 420 14.53 -24.40 -24.94
N GLU A 421 13.52 -23.54 -24.80
CA GLU A 421 12.92 -22.74 -25.87
C GLU A 421 13.43 -21.30 -25.85
N HIS A 422 14.02 -20.86 -24.74
CA HIS A 422 14.38 -19.47 -24.46
C HIS A 422 13.17 -18.53 -24.62
N ASN A 423 12.00 -19.01 -24.20
CA ASN A 423 10.77 -18.23 -24.17
C ASN A 423 9.87 -18.71 -23.03
N ILE A 424 9.41 -17.80 -22.18
CA ILE A 424 8.52 -18.10 -21.05
C ILE A 424 7.24 -17.28 -21.10
N THR A 425 6.24 -17.71 -20.34
CA THR A 425 4.98 -16.98 -20.14
C THR A 425 5.00 -16.25 -18.80
N ILE A 426 4.58 -14.99 -18.82
CA ILE A 426 4.46 -14.13 -17.64
C ILE A 426 3.01 -13.65 -17.54
N GLU A 427 2.42 -13.76 -16.36
CA GLU A 427 1.09 -13.23 -16.06
C GLU A 427 1.13 -12.38 -14.79
N SER A 428 0.25 -11.38 -14.69
CA SER A 428 -0.06 -10.75 -13.40
C SER A 428 -0.84 -11.75 -12.53
N LEU A 429 -0.18 -12.27 -11.49
CA LEU A 429 -0.68 -13.26 -10.54
C LEU A 429 -0.97 -12.61 -9.18
N ALA A 430 -1.48 -11.38 -9.19
CA ALA A 430 -1.77 -10.59 -7.99
C ALA A 430 -3.28 -10.50 -7.67
N ASP A 431 -4.09 -11.44 -8.18
CA ASP A 431 -5.53 -11.45 -7.92
C ASP A 431 -5.81 -11.61 -6.42
N GLY A 432 -6.58 -10.71 -5.82
CA GLY A 432 -6.82 -10.67 -4.37
C GLY A 432 -5.83 -9.80 -3.57
N ILE A 433 -4.74 -9.33 -4.19
CA ILE A 433 -3.92 -8.24 -3.65
C ILE A 433 -4.54 -6.91 -4.10
N GLU A 434 -4.89 -6.07 -3.13
CA GLU A 434 -5.45 -4.73 -3.34
C GLU A 434 -4.63 -3.77 -2.47
N GLU A 435 -3.57 -3.18 -3.04
CA GLU A 435 -2.54 -2.42 -2.29
C GLU A 435 -2.58 -0.91 -2.54
N PHE A 436 -3.62 -0.41 -3.20
CA PHE A 436 -3.73 1.00 -3.55
C PHE A 436 -3.84 1.91 -2.32
N ALA A 437 -3.20 3.07 -2.39
CA ALA A 437 -3.51 4.22 -1.54
C ALA A 437 -4.67 5.01 -2.17
N VAL A 438 -5.85 4.99 -1.54
CA VAL A 438 -7.04 5.69 -2.04
C VAL A 438 -7.03 7.14 -1.58
N LEU A 439 -7.09 8.06 -2.53
CA LEU A 439 -6.95 9.50 -2.30
C LEU A 439 -8.29 10.24 -2.32
N ASP A 440 -9.28 9.76 -3.06
CA ASP A 440 -10.65 10.28 -3.03
C ASP A 440 -11.66 9.26 -3.53
N LEU A 441 -12.90 9.35 -3.04
CA LEU A 441 -14.03 8.52 -3.43
C LEU A 441 -15.28 9.37 -3.67
N LYS A 442 -16.02 9.06 -4.75
CA LYS A 442 -17.34 9.64 -5.01
C LYS A 442 -18.31 8.61 -5.59
N SER A 443 -19.59 8.76 -5.24
CA SER A 443 -20.71 8.05 -5.86
C SER A 443 -21.70 9.08 -6.39
N ALA A 444 -22.06 9.00 -7.67
CA ALA A 444 -22.94 9.96 -8.33
C ALA A 444 -24.37 9.40 -8.41
N PRO A 445 -25.38 9.96 -7.72
CA PRO A 445 -26.74 9.43 -7.78
C PRO A 445 -27.34 9.49 -9.19
N GLY A 446 -27.70 8.33 -9.74
CA GLY A 446 -28.15 8.19 -11.13
C GLY A 446 -27.02 8.13 -12.16
N GLY A 447 -25.75 8.16 -11.73
CA GLY A 447 -24.56 8.04 -12.55
C GLY A 447 -23.66 6.87 -12.10
N SER A 448 -22.35 7.03 -12.22
CA SER A 448 -21.37 6.01 -11.82
C SER A 448 -21.46 5.68 -10.33
N GLU A 449 -21.40 4.39 -10.02
CA GLU A 449 -21.48 3.87 -8.66
C GLU A 449 -20.33 4.33 -7.78
N LEU A 450 -19.11 4.22 -8.31
CA LEU A 450 -17.90 4.56 -7.60
C LEU A 450 -16.86 5.13 -8.57
N LEU A 451 -16.38 6.31 -8.25
CA LEU A 451 -15.17 6.92 -8.78
C LEU A 451 -14.13 6.85 -7.67
N ALA A 452 -12.97 6.25 -7.95
CA ALA A 452 -11.89 6.08 -6.99
C ALA A 452 -10.60 6.67 -7.54
N GLY A 453 -10.15 7.79 -6.96
CA GLY A 453 -8.81 8.32 -7.21
C GLY A 453 -7.80 7.59 -6.33
N VAL A 454 -6.68 7.15 -6.90
CA VAL A 454 -5.64 6.41 -6.20
C VAL A 454 -4.26 7.01 -6.44
N GLY A 455 -3.33 6.70 -5.56
CA GLY A 455 -1.89 6.90 -5.78
C GLY A 455 -1.35 5.94 -6.82
N ASP A 456 -0.29 6.37 -7.51
CA ASP A 456 0.55 5.62 -8.48
C ASP A 456 -0.15 5.17 -9.78
N ASP A 457 -1.42 4.79 -9.72
CA ASP A 457 -2.19 4.19 -10.82
C ASP A 457 -3.35 5.06 -11.31
N SER A 458 -3.29 6.36 -11.03
CA SER A 458 -4.34 7.33 -11.35
C SER A 458 -5.68 7.11 -10.64
N GLY A 459 -6.50 6.15 -11.06
CA GLY A 459 -7.85 5.96 -10.57
C GLY A 459 -8.74 5.09 -11.45
N PHE A 460 -9.93 4.77 -10.96
CA PHE A 460 -10.83 3.80 -11.56
C PHE A 460 -12.31 4.20 -11.45
N THR A 461 -13.10 3.77 -12.44
CA THR A 461 -14.55 3.95 -12.48
C THR A 461 -15.27 2.62 -12.43
N PHE A 462 -16.23 2.51 -11.53
CA PHE A 462 -17.19 1.41 -11.44
C PHE A 462 -18.57 1.94 -11.78
N ALA A 463 -19.09 1.57 -12.95
CA ALA A 463 -20.32 2.15 -13.48
C ALA A 463 -21.59 1.76 -12.67
N ASN A 464 -21.57 0.60 -12.01
CA ASN A 464 -22.68 0.08 -11.21
C ASN A 464 -22.14 -0.88 -10.13
N LYS A 465 -22.97 -1.24 -9.15
CA LYS A 465 -22.62 -2.18 -8.09
C LYS A 465 -22.09 -3.53 -8.59
N GLY A 466 -22.62 -4.04 -9.71
CA GLY A 466 -22.18 -5.30 -10.30
C GLY A 466 -20.74 -5.25 -10.83
N ALA A 467 -20.20 -4.05 -11.08
CA ALA A 467 -18.82 -3.85 -11.49
C ALA A 467 -17.83 -3.93 -10.32
N LEU A 468 -18.26 -3.77 -9.06
CA LEU A 468 -17.36 -3.74 -7.89
C LEU A 468 -16.56 -5.03 -7.68
N ASN A 469 -16.99 -6.15 -8.26
CA ASN A 469 -16.31 -7.45 -8.16
C ASN A 469 -15.51 -7.80 -9.44
N LYS A 470 -15.25 -6.84 -10.32
CA LYS A 470 -14.57 -7.02 -11.60
C LYS A 470 -13.48 -5.97 -11.78
N ALA A 471 -12.28 -6.41 -12.11
CA ALA A 471 -11.18 -5.52 -12.46
C ALA A 471 -11.57 -4.62 -13.66
N PRO A 472 -11.36 -3.29 -13.57
CA PRO A 472 -11.56 -2.37 -14.67
C PRO A 472 -10.71 -2.74 -15.89
N GLN A 473 -11.22 -2.41 -17.08
CA GLN A 473 -10.46 -2.61 -18.33
C GLN A 473 -9.36 -1.56 -18.53
N SER A 474 -9.44 -0.46 -17.78
CA SER A 474 -8.53 0.68 -17.88
C SER A 474 -8.50 1.42 -16.56
N ALA A 475 -7.33 1.91 -16.18
CA ALA A 475 -7.20 3.05 -15.28
C ALA A 475 -7.65 4.34 -15.98
N TRP A 476 -7.81 5.42 -15.22
CA TRP A 476 -8.07 6.75 -15.78
C TRP A 476 -6.85 7.25 -16.56
N ASP A 477 -6.99 7.27 -17.88
CA ASP A 477 -5.98 7.77 -18.80
C ASP A 477 -6.42 9.11 -19.43
N ASN A 478 -5.59 9.68 -20.31
CA ASN A 478 -5.88 10.88 -21.10
C ASN A 478 -6.36 12.12 -20.29
N PRO A 479 -5.50 12.68 -19.42
CA PRO A 479 -4.12 12.28 -19.14
C PRO A 479 -4.00 11.17 -18.08
N MET A 480 -2.98 10.32 -18.15
CA MET A 480 -2.62 9.43 -17.05
C MET A 480 -1.89 10.27 -15.99
N PHE A 481 -2.49 10.47 -14.83
CA PHE A 481 -1.79 11.04 -13.67
C PHE A 481 -1.12 9.93 -12.90
N THR A 482 0.09 10.18 -12.36
CA THR A 482 0.70 9.32 -11.35
C THR A 482 -0.30 9.09 -10.22
N SER A 483 -0.87 10.17 -9.67
CA SER A 483 -1.89 10.06 -8.62
C SER A 483 -3.08 10.97 -8.93
N SER A 484 -4.31 10.45 -8.98
CA SER A 484 -5.50 11.32 -8.96
C SER A 484 -5.90 11.57 -7.52
N VAL A 485 -5.70 12.79 -7.05
CA VAL A 485 -5.84 13.17 -5.64
C VAL A 485 -7.27 13.55 -5.25
N SER A 486 -8.10 13.92 -6.23
CA SER A 486 -9.50 14.29 -5.99
C SER A 486 -10.36 14.10 -7.23
N VAL A 487 -11.62 13.74 -7.01
CA VAL A 487 -12.65 13.55 -8.03
C VAL A 487 -13.98 14.10 -7.54
N ASP A 488 -14.78 14.66 -8.43
CA ASP A 488 -16.13 15.14 -8.14
C ASP A 488 -17.06 15.05 -9.35
N TYR A 489 -18.37 15.18 -9.13
CA TYR A 489 -19.40 15.10 -10.16
C TYR A 489 -20.36 16.29 -10.13
N ALA A 490 -20.93 16.58 -11.29
CA ALA A 490 -22.00 17.57 -11.46
C ALA A 490 -23.37 16.93 -11.17
N GLY A 491 -24.07 17.38 -10.14
CA GLY A 491 -25.28 16.69 -9.65
C GLY A 491 -26.52 16.78 -10.57
N ASN A 492 -26.62 17.81 -11.40
CA ASN A 492 -27.68 17.94 -12.42
C ASN A 492 -27.29 17.28 -13.75
N LYS A 493 -26.00 16.97 -13.96
CA LYS A 493 -25.47 16.30 -15.16
C LYS A 493 -24.46 15.24 -14.75
N VAL A 494 -24.94 14.14 -14.15
CA VAL A 494 -24.09 13.13 -13.48
C VAL A 494 -23.12 12.35 -14.39
N GLY A 495 -23.24 12.48 -15.72
CA GLY A 495 -22.19 12.05 -16.65
C GLY A 495 -20.96 12.95 -16.65
N ASN A 496 -21.11 14.21 -16.24
CA ASN A 496 -20.02 15.17 -16.14
C ASN A 496 -19.30 15.00 -14.80
N VAL A 497 -18.04 14.60 -14.88
CA VAL A 497 -17.16 14.45 -13.71
C VAL A 497 -15.82 15.12 -13.96
N VAL A 498 -15.18 15.56 -12.88
CA VAL A 498 -13.88 16.22 -12.88
C VAL A 498 -12.93 15.49 -11.96
N ARG A 499 -11.65 15.47 -12.29
CA ARG A 499 -10.58 15.02 -11.38
C ARG A 499 -9.39 15.95 -11.44
N ALA A 500 -8.64 16.01 -10.36
CA ALA A 500 -7.31 16.60 -10.29
C ALA A 500 -6.28 15.55 -9.88
N GLY A 501 -5.05 15.73 -10.32
CA GLY A 501 -3.97 14.80 -10.01
C GLY A 501 -2.58 15.36 -10.21
N ASN A 502 -1.61 14.55 -9.81
CA ASN A 502 -0.19 14.84 -9.88
C ASN A 502 0.43 14.02 -11.01
N THR A 503 1.30 14.66 -11.77
CA THR A 503 2.12 14.04 -12.82
C THR A 503 3.40 14.82 -12.96
N ASP A 504 4.46 14.15 -13.37
CA ASP A 504 5.71 14.81 -13.74
C ASP A 504 5.56 15.58 -15.06
N GLY A 505 6.36 16.64 -15.21
CA GLY A 505 6.44 17.44 -16.44
C GLY A 505 5.33 18.49 -16.58
N GLU A 506 5.03 18.84 -17.83
CA GLU A 506 4.20 19.99 -18.20
C GLU A 506 2.74 19.62 -18.54
N ALA A 507 2.28 18.41 -18.18
CA ALA A 507 0.93 17.96 -18.49
C ALA A 507 -0.15 18.68 -17.63
N PRO A 508 -1.33 19.01 -18.19
CA PRO A 508 -2.44 19.60 -17.43
C PRO A 508 -2.90 18.69 -16.30
N GLN A 509 -3.02 19.22 -15.08
CA GLN A 509 -3.29 18.44 -13.85
C GLN A 509 -4.75 18.42 -13.40
N ALA A 510 -5.66 18.76 -14.30
CA ALA A 510 -7.09 18.52 -14.15
C ALA A 510 -7.68 17.92 -15.44
N ALA A 511 -8.67 17.06 -15.30
CA ALA A 511 -9.31 16.36 -16.40
C ALA A 511 -10.83 16.30 -16.21
N LEU A 512 -11.54 16.29 -17.33
CA LEU A 512 -12.99 16.22 -17.40
C LEU A 512 -13.43 14.95 -18.12
N SER A 513 -14.58 14.43 -17.74
CA SER A 513 -15.29 13.36 -18.42
C SER A 513 -16.76 13.74 -18.56
N THR A 514 -17.41 13.31 -19.63
CA THR A 514 -18.84 13.52 -19.89
C THR A 514 -19.64 12.21 -19.93
N ASP A 515 -18.98 11.08 -19.63
CA ASP A 515 -19.55 9.73 -19.66
C ASP A 515 -19.42 8.99 -18.31
N GLY A 516 -19.34 9.76 -17.22
CA GLY A 516 -19.29 9.26 -15.85
C GLY A 516 -17.92 8.74 -15.44
N GLY A 517 -16.84 9.21 -16.06
CA GLY A 517 -15.46 8.80 -15.77
C GLY A 517 -15.02 7.57 -16.56
N LYS A 518 -15.73 7.19 -17.63
CA LYS A 518 -15.34 6.07 -18.49
C LYS A 518 -14.23 6.49 -19.47
N SER A 519 -14.28 7.72 -19.97
CA SER A 519 -13.22 8.35 -20.76
C SER A 519 -12.97 9.78 -20.29
N TRP A 520 -11.74 10.26 -20.46
CA TRP A 520 -11.31 11.57 -19.97
C TRP A 520 -10.66 12.40 -21.06
N LYS A 521 -10.67 13.72 -20.86
CA LYS A 521 -9.84 14.68 -21.57
C LYS A 521 -9.19 15.64 -20.57
N ALA A 522 -8.03 16.18 -20.92
CA ALA A 522 -7.44 17.29 -20.18
C ALA A 522 -8.40 18.49 -20.15
N HIS A 523 -8.48 19.17 -19.01
CA HIS A 523 -9.25 20.40 -18.86
C HIS A 523 -8.57 21.55 -19.60
N GLY A 524 -9.28 22.24 -20.51
CA GLY A 524 -8.69 23.21 -21.44
C GLY A 524 -7.90 24.37 -20.81
N GLY A 525 -8.23 24.78 -19.59
CA GLY A 525 -7.57 25.85 -18.86
C GLY A 525 -6.61 25.43 -17.74
N ALA A 526 -6.36 24.13 -17.56
CA ALA A 526 -5.51 23.62 -16.47
C ALA A 526 -4.02 23.67 -16.83
N ALA A 527 -3.18 24.06 -15.87
CA ALA A 527 -1.73 24.13 -16.03
C ALA A 527 -1.01 23.10 -15.13
N ALA A 528 0.25 22.79 -15.47
CA ALA A 528 1.04 21.77 -14.78
C ALA A 528 1.51 22.16 -13.36
N ASN A 529 1.46 23.45 -13.01
CA ASN A 529 1.98 23.96 -11.73
C ASN A 529 0.89 24.20 -10.66
N GLN A 530 -0.33 23.72 -10.90
CA GLN A 530 -1.47 23.90 -10.01
C GLN A 530 -1.52 22.79 -8.95
N ALA A 531 -1.43 21.52 -9.36
CA ALA A 531 -1.17 20.30 -8.57
C ALA A 531 -1.93 20.08 -7.25
N GLY A 532 -2.20 18.79 -6.98
CA GLY A 532 -2.62 18.34 -5.67
C GLY A 532 -3.99 18.86 -5.22
N GLY A 533 -4.27 18.68 -3.93
CA GLY A 533 -5.44 19.23 -3.27
C GLY A 533 -6.78 18.62 -3.70
N SER A 534 -7.85 19.41 -3.73
CA SER A 534 -9.23 18.93 -3.96
C SER A 534 -10.00 19.73 -5.00
N VAL A 535 -10.95 19.08 -5.69
CA VAL A 535 -11.83 19.72 -6.68
C VAL A 535 -13.29 19.60 -6.29
N ALA A 536 -14.07 20.64 -6.60
CA ALA A 536 -15.53 20.63 -6.53
C ALA A 536 -16.13 21.09 -7.87
N TYR A 537 -17.11 20.36 -8.38
CA TYR A 537 -17.74 20.62 -9.68
C TYR A 537 -19.16 21.16 -9.51
N SER A 538 -19.49 22.29 -10.15
CA SER A 538 -20.84 22.87 -10.08
C SER A 538 -21.94 21.90 -10.48
N ALA A 539 -23.16 22.12 -9.98
CA ALA A 539 -24.30 21.24 -10.25
C ALA A 539 -24.52 20.98 -11.75
N ASP A 540 -24.32 21.98 -12.61
CA ASP A 540 -24.51 21.91 -14.06
C ASP A 540 -23.23 21.56 -14.84
N GLY A 541 -22.10 21.37 -14.15
CA GLY A 541 -20.84 20.93 -14.73
C GLY A 541 -20.15 21.99 -15.59
N ASP A 542 -20.24 23.25 -15.21
CA ASP A 542 -19.66 24.38 -15.95
C ASP A 542 -18.65 25.21 -15.14
N VAL A 543 -18.52 24.98 -13.83
CA VAL A 543 -17.52 25.64 -12.97
C VAL A 543 -16.77 24.62 -12.13
N VAL A 544 -15.44 24.65 -12.21
CA VAL A 544 -14.52 23.89 -11.36
C VAL A 544 -13.91 24.82 -10.33
N LEU A 545 -14.12 24.49 -9.05
CA LEU A 545 -13.40 25.07 -7.93
C LEU A 545 -12.29 24.11 -7.51
N TRP A 546 -11.06 24.58 -7.39
CA TRP A 546 -9.89 23.77 -7.09
C TRP A 546 -9.09 24.37 -5.94
N SER A 547 -9.09 23.70 -4.79
CA SER A 547 -8.22 24.04 -3.66
C SER A 547 -6.88 23.34 -3.85
N THR A 548 -5.91 24.03 -4.43
CA THR A 548 -4.59 23.48 -4.77
C THR A 548 -3.63 23.45 -3.58
N GLU A 549 -2.57 22.66 -3.65
CA GLU A 549 -1.54 22.63 -2.60
C GLU A 549 -0.68 23.90 -2.55
N LYS A 550 -0.43 24.52 -3.71
CA LYS A 550 0.61 25.57 -3.85
C LYS A 550 0.12 26.90 -4.44
N LYS A 551 -1.09 26.95 -5.01
CA LYS A 551 -1.64 28.14 -5.71
C LYS A 551 -2.90 28.70 -5.05
N GLY A 552 -3.24 28.22 -3.85
CA GLY A 552 -4.47 28.59 -3.15
C GLY A 552 -5.72 28.02 -3.84
N VAL A 553 -6.86 28.68 -3.62
CA VAL A 553 -8.12 28.29 -4.23
C VAL A 553 -8.29 28.97 -5.59
N LEU A 554 -8.58 28.17 -6.61
CA LEU A 554 -8.71 28.58 -8.00
C LEU A 554 -10.10 28.25 -8.53
N ARG A 555 -10.59 29.03 -9.49
CA ARG A 555 -11.85 28.83 -10.20
C ARG A 555 -11.62 28.85 -11.70
N SER A 556 -12.24 27.90 -12.40
CA SER A 556 -12.41 27.93 -13.85
C SER A 556 -13.88 27.79 -14.21
N GLU A 557 -14.35 28.58 -15.16
CA GLU A 557 -15.69 28.46 -15.76
C GLU A 557 -15.54 28.12 -17.24
N LYS A 558 -16.30 27.11 -17.70
CA LYS A 558 -16.37 26.69 -19.11
C LYS A 558 -15.00 26.44 -19.73
N GLU A 559 -14.15 25.72 -19.00
CA GLU A 559 -12.77 25.37 -19.37
C GLU A 559 -11.84 26.58 -19.59
N ALA A 560 -12.20 27.78 -19.13
CA ALA A 560 -11.31 28.94 -19.13
C ALA A 560 -10.08 28.71 -18.22
N SER A 561 -9.04 29.53 -18.37
CA SER A 561 -7.89 29.48 -17.45
C SER A 561 -8.32 29.68 -16.00
N PHE A 562 -7.74 28.91 -15.10
CA PHE A 562 -7.99 29.04 -13.67
C PHE A 562 -7.54 30.40 -13.13
N SER A 563 -8.40 31.02 -12.33
CA SER A 563 -8.17 32.32 -11.69
C SER A 563 -8.33 32.20 -10.17
N SER A 564 -7.60 33.02 -9.40
CA SER A 564 -7.61 32.93 -7.94
C SER A 564 -8.92 33.42 -7.33
N VAL A 565 -9.43 32.68 -6.34
CA VAL A 565 -10.56 33.06 -5.49
C VAL A 565 -10.02 33.65 -4.19
N SER A 566 -9.68 34.94 -4.21
CA SER A 566 -8.97 35.63 -3.11
C SER A 566 -9.78 35.76 -1.81
N SER A 567 -11.09 35.52 -1.86
CA SER A 567 -11.95 35.51 -0.67
C SER A 567 -11.80 34.25 0.20
N LEU A 568 -11.08 33.22 -0.27
CA LEU A 568 -10.83 31.99 0.47
C LEU A 568 -9.35 31.84 0.85
N PRO A 569 -9.05 31.38 2.08
CA PRO A 569 -7.71 30.98 2.46
C PRO A 569 -7.18 29.80 1.63
N SER A 570 -5.86 29.74 1.42
CA SER A 570 -5.20 28.55 0.85
C SER A 570 -5.44 27.32 1.71
N GLY A 571 -5.66 26.16 1.08
CA GLY A 571 -5.95 24.91 1.78
C GLY A 571 -7.36 24.82 2.35
N SER A 572 -8.28 25.69 1.93
CA SER A 572 -9.70 25.57 2.31
C SER A 572 -10.26 24.22 1.84
N ILE A 573 -11.03 23.56 2.70
CA ILE A 573 -11.88 22.43 2.32
C ILE A 573 -13.00 22.99 1.46
N ILE A 574 -13.32 22.36 0.33
CA ILE A 574 -14.31 22.87 -0.63
C ILE A 574 -15.36 21.82 -0.98
N ALA A 575 -16.57 22.27 -1.30
CA ALA A 575 -17.64 21.45 -1.85
C ALA A 575 -18.55 22.32 -2.75
N SER A 576 -19.30 21.67 -3.64
CA SER A 576 -20.36 22.31 -4.44
C SER A 576 -21.73 21.81 -4.02
N ASP A 577 -22.74 22.67 -4.09
CA ASP A 577 -24.11 22.21 -4.08
C ASP A 577 -24.37 21.35 -5.33
N LYS A 578 -25.11 20.26 -5.16
CA LYS A 578 -25.35 19.28 -6.23
C LYS A 578 -26.65 19.52 -7.01
N ARG A 579 -27.42 20.54 -6.63
CA ARG A 579 -28.70 20.88 -7.26
C ARG A 579 -28.80 22.34 -7.66
N ASP A 580 -28.19 23.25 -6.90
CA ASP A 580 -28.09 24.65 -7.25
C ASP A 580 -26.70 24.98 -7.80
N ASN A 581 -26.64 25.49 -9.03
CA ASN A 581 -25.37 25.73 -9.73
C ASN A 581 -24.60 26.93 -9.16
N ASP A 582 -25.29 27.87 -8.50
CA ASP A 582 -24.68 29.09 -8.00
C ASP A 582 -23.95 28.88 -6.68
N PHE A 583 -24.27 27.80 -5.95
CA PHE A 583 -23.82 27.60 -4.59
C PHE A 583 -22.61 26.69 -4.44
N PHE A 584 -21.62 27.21 -3.71
CA PHE A 584 -20.43 26.49 -3.27
C PHE A 584 -20.17 26.74 -1.79
N TYR A 585 -19.51 25.78 -1.16
CA TYR A 585 -19.18 25.78 0.26
C TYR A 585 -17.69 25.68 0.45
N ALA A 586 -17.17 26.33 1.49
CA ALA A 586 -15.79 26.14 1.90
C ALA A 586 -15.61 26.26 3.41
N GLY A 587 -14.54 25.66 3.92
CA GLY A 587 -14.17 25.67 5.34
C GLY A 587 -12.67 25.90 5.52
N SER A 588 -12.32 26.79 6.45
CA SER A 588 -10.92 27.03 6.85
C SER A 588 -10.86 27.34 8.34
N GLY A 589 -10.07 26.56 9.09
CA GLY A 589 -10.10 26.60 10.56
C GLY A 589 -11.51 26.33 11.07
N SER A 590 -12.06 27.23 11.89
CA SER A 590 -13.44 27.19 12.39
C SER A 590 -14.46 27.93 11.51
N THR A 591 -14.03 28.60 10.44
CA THR A 591 -14.90 29.48 9.65
C THR A 591 -15.48 28.73 8.45
N PHE A 592 -16.81 28.73 8.34
CA PHE A 592 -17.54 28.26 7.16
C PHE A 592 -17.86 29.43 6.22
N TYR A 593 -17.74 29.17 4.92
CA TYR A 593 -17.92 30.14 3.85
C TYR A 593 -18.91 29.63 2.82
N VAL A 594 -19.68 30.55 2.24
CA VAL A 594 -20.63 30.28 1.17
C VAL A 594 -20.38 31.23 0.01
N SER A 595 -20.45 30.70 -1.19
CA SER A 595 -20.62 31.45 -2.43
C SER A 595 -22.01 31.17 -2.97
N ASN A 596 -22.68 32.19 -3.51
CA ASN A 596 -23.95 32.12 -4.23
C ASN A 596 -23.83 32.76 -5.62
N ASN A 597 -22.62 32.82 -6.16
CA ASN A 597 -22.29 33.45 -7.44
C ASN A 597 -21.31 32.59 -8.23
N THR A 598 -21.56 31.27 -8.23
CA THR A 598 -20.77 30.25 -8.94
C THR A 598 -19.31 30.22 -8.49
N ALA A 599 -19.05 30.31 -7.19
CA ALA A 599 -17.70 30.34 -6.60
C ALA A 599 -16.83 31.55 -6.96
N SER A 600 -17.38 32.63 -7.52
CA SER A 600 -16.61 33.82 -7.88
C SER A 600 -16.07 34.55 -6.64
N THR A 601 -16.90 34.67 -5.60
CA THR A 601 -16.50 35.17 -4.28
C THR A 601 -17.22 34.41 -3.17
N PHE A 602 -16.60 34.38 -2.00
CA PHE A 602 -17.12 33.71 -0.80
C PHE A 602 -17.27 34.72 0.35
N SER A 603 -18.31 34.53 1.15
CA SER A 603 -18.53 35.28 2.39
C SER A 603 -18.64 34.32 3.57
N LYS A 604 -18.29 34.79 4.77
CA LYS A 604 -18.52 34.03 6.01
C LYS A 604 -20.02 33.78 6.16
N ALA A 605 -20.38 32.55 6.52
CA ALA A 605 -21.77 32.15 6.72
C ALA A 605 -22.03 31.76 8.19
N GLY A 606 -22.97 30.85 8.44
CA GLY A 606 -23.39 30.45 9.79
C GLY A 606 -22.24 29.91 10.65
N SER A 607 -22.30 30.21 11.94
CA SER A 607 -21.33 29.74 12.94
C SER A 607 -21.44 28.23 13.18
N LEU A 608 -20.30 27.57 13.41
CA LEU A 608 -20.20 26.17 13.88
C LEU A 608 -19.91 26.09 15.39
N ASP A 609 -20.39 27.11 16.12
CA ASP A 609 -20.26 27.29 17.56
C ASP A 609 -18.84 26.99 18.09
N SER A 610 -18.68 25.93 18.89
CA SER A 610 -17.44 25.59 19.59
C SER A 610 -16.36 24.94 18.73
N ALA A 611 -16.66 24.63 17.46
CA ALA A 611 -15.70 23.98 16.56
C ALA A 611 -14.46 24.85 16.35
N GLN A 612 -13.27 24.26 16.45
CA GLN A 612 -12.01 24.93 16.16
C GLN A 612 -11.44 24.52 14.80
N SER A 613 -11.89 23.37 14.27
CA SER A 613 -11.44 22.87 12.98
C SER A 613 -12.58 22.18 12.24
N ILE A 614 -12.86 22.67 11.04
CA ILE A 614 -13.59 21.94 10.00
C ILE A 614 -12.64 20.86 9.43
N ARG A 615 -13.17 19.66 9.20
CA ARG A 615 -12.42 18.50 8.69
C ARG A 615 -12.91 18.04 7.33
N ASP A 616 -14.22 18.14 7.08
CA ASP A 616 -14.82 17.72 5.82
C ASP A 616 -16.21 18.36 5.63
N ILE A 617 -16.66 18.49 4.38
CA ILE A 617 -17.95 19.10 3.99
C ILE A 617 -18.66 18.18 2.99
N ALA A 618 -19.87 17.73 3.34
CA ALA A 618 -20.73 16.96 2.44
C ALA A 618 -22.01 17.73 2.09
N ALA A 619 -22.16 18.13 0.83
CA ALA A 619 -23.40 18.66 0.29
C ALA A 619 -24.39 17.52 -0.01
N HIS A 620 -25.67 17.73 0.28
CA HIS A 620 -26.70 16.73 0.03
C HIS A 620 -26.90 16.54 -1.48
N PRO A 621 -26.74 15.31 -2.00
CA PRO A 621 -26.59 15.13 -3.44
C PRO A 621 -27.92 15.26 -4.21
N THR A 622 -29.05 15.30 -3.50
CA THR A 622 -30.38 15.50 -4.10
C THR A 622 -31.20 16.65 -3.50
N LYS A 623 -30.64 17.48 -2.62
CA LYS A 623 -31.39 18.59 -1.98
C LYS A 623 -30.49 19.82 -1.90
N ALA A 624 -30.89 20.86 -2.62
CA ALA A 624 -30.18 22.14 -2.58
C ALA A 624 -30.18 22.71 -1.15
N GLY A 625 -29.06 23.28 -0.73
CA GLY A 625 -28.90 23.99 0.53
C GLY A 625 -28.80 23.11 1.77
N GLU A 626 -28.87 21.78 1.65
CA GLU A 626 -28.57 20.87 2.74
C GLU A 626 -27.09 20.50 2.74
N VAL A 627 -26.36 20.90 3.79
CA VAL A 627 -24.91 20.71 3.90
C VAL A 627 -24.55 20.21 5.30
N TRP A 628 -23.62 19.26 5.35
CA TRP A 628 -23.12 18.63 6.56
C TRP A 628 -21.63 18.94 6.71
N VAL A 629 -21.20 19.24 7.94
CA VAL A 629 -19.84 19.67 8.23
C VAL A 629 -19.28 18.82 9.37
N SER A 630 -18.22 18.09 9.07
CA SER A 630 -17.43 17.33 10.04
C SER A 630 -16.45 18.26 10.76
N THR A 631 -16.33 18.15 12.08
CA THR A 631 -15.45 19.02 12.89
C THR A 631 -14.77 18.27 14.04
N ASP A 632 -13.83 18.94 14.70
CA ASP A 632 -13.18 18.46 15.92
C ASP A 632 -14.14 18.19 17.10
N VAL A 633 -15.33 18.80 17.10
CA VAL A 633 -16.34 18.65 18.16
C VAL A 633 -17.55 17.80 17.76
N GLY A 634 -17.61 17.30 16.54
CA GLY A 634 -18.74 16.51 16.00
C GLY A 634 -19.28 17.09 14.68
N ILE A 635 -20.49 16.71 14.32
CA ILE A 635 -21.08 17.05 13.02
C ILE A 635 -22.13 18.15 13.16
N PHE A 636 -22.14 19.07 12.20
CA PHE A 636 -23.14 20.11 12.06
C PHE A 636 -23.91 19.94 10.75
N ARG A 637 -25.18 20.33 10.76
CA ARG A 637 -26.06 20.28 9.59
C ARG A 637 -26.72 21.64 9.38
N SER A 638 -26.74 22.08 8.14
CA SER A 638 -27.56 23.21 7.67
C SER A 638 -28.55 22.70 6.61
N THR A 639 -29.72 23.33 6.54
CA THR A 639 -30.74 23.10 5.49
C THR A 639 -31.09 24.39 4.74
N ASN A 640 -30.28 25.43 4.90
CA ASN A 640 -30.47 26.77 4.33
C ASN A 640 -29.14 27.31 3.80
N PHE A 641 -28.47 26.52 2.96
CA PHE A 641 -27.25 26.91 2.25
C PHE A 641 -26.11 27.38 3.17
N GLY A 642 -26.05 26.86 4.41
CA GLY A 642 -25.03 27.23 5.38
C GLY A 642 -25.27 28.54 6.12
N GLU A 643 -26.42 29.20 5.95
CA GLU A 643 -26.76 30.42 6.70
C GLU A 643 -26.81 30.17 8.22
N SER A 644 -27.27 29.00 8.64
CA SER A 644 -27.29 28.57 10.03
C SER A 644 -27.03 27.07 10.16
N PHE A 645 -26.39 26.66 11.26
CA PHE A 645 -26.07 25.26 11.55
C PHE A 645 -26.69 24.78 12.86
N ALA A 646 -27.04 23.50 12.90
CA ALA A 646 -27.37 22.78 14.12
C ALA A 646 -26.42 21.59 14.30
N LYS A 647 -25.88 21.43 15.51
CA LYS A 647 -25.07 20.26 15.85
C LYS A 647 -25.93 18.99 15.92
N THR A 648 -25.47 17.90 15.32
CA THR A 648 -26.22 16.64 15.25
C THR A 648 -25.81 15.73 16.41
N GLY A 649 -26.70 15.56 17.39
CA GLY A 649 -26.44 14.74 18.56
C GLY A 649 -25.18 15.15 19.34
N SER A 650 -24.77 14.30 20.28
CA SER A 650 -23.55 14.52 21.08
C SER A 650 -22.67 13.28 21.25
N SER A 651 -23.12 12.12 20.74
CA SER A 651 -22.44 10.84 20.95
C SER A 651 -21.25 10.59 20.02
N LEU A 652 -21.13 11.34 18.92
CA LEU A 652 -20.03 11.25 17.97
C LEU A 652 -19.26 12.57 17.93
N THR A 653 -17.95 12.51 18.19
CA THR A 653 -17.04 13.68 18.27
C THR A 653 -15.77 13.43 17.47
N LYS A 654 -14.90 14.44 17.32
CA LYS A 654 -13.62 14.32 16.57
C LYS A 654 -13.80 13.62 15.23
N THR A 655 -14.75 14.12 14.44
CA THR A 655 -15.09 13.50 13.17
C THR A 655 -14.12 13.95 12.09
N GLU A 656 -13.72 13.05 11.19
CA GLU A 656 -12.68 13.33 10.18
C GLU A 656 -13.25 13.38 8.75
N GLN A 657 -13.99 12.36 8.34
CA GLN A 657 -14.62 12.24 7.02
C GLN A 657 -16.13 12.06 7.19
N ILE A 658 -16.93 12.64 6.29
CA ILE A 658 -18.38 12.53 6.30
C ILE A 658 -18.92 12.26 4.89
N ALA A 659 -19.87 11.35 4.77
CA ALA A 659 -20.54 11.06 3.52
C ALA A 659 -22.03 10.83 3.71
N LEU A 660 -22.78 11.10 2.64
CA LEU A 660 -24.20 10.77 2.53
C LEU A 660 -24.36 9.60 1.56
N GLY A 661 -25.24 8.66 1.87
CA GLY A 661 -25.63 7.60 0.96
C GLY A 661 -27.09 7.26 1.08
N ARG A 662 -27.65 6.61 0.06
CA ARG A 662 -29.04 6.22 0.02
C ARG A 662 -29.37 5.31 1.20
N GLY A 663 -30.42 5.63 1.94
CA GLY A 663 -30.96 4.81 3.03
C GLY A 663 -32.20 4.03 2.59
N SER A 664 -32.99 3.57 3.55
CA SER A 664 -34.28 2.94 3.28
C SER A 664 -35.32 3.98 2.81
N GLY A 665 -36.18 3.59 1.87
CA GLY A 665 -37.21 4.48 1.31
C GLY A 665 -36.59 5.73 0.64
N SER A 666 -37.02 6.92 1.09
CA SER A 666 -36.53 8.22 0.64
C SER A 666 -35.48 8.84 1.55
N ASN A 667 -35.04 8.11 2.59
CA ASN A 667 -34.07 8.62 3.56
C ASN A 667 -32.64 8.53 3.03
N TRP A 668 -31.77 9.37 3.59
CA TRP A 668 -30.33 9.34 3.37
C TRP A 668 -29.65 9.01 4.69
N ASN A 669 -28.75 8.04 4.64
CA ASN A 669 -27.88 7.68 5.75
C ASN A 669 -26.71 8.67 5.78
N VAL A 670 -26.26 8.99 6.99
CA VAL A 670 -25.03 9.75 7.25
C VAL A 670 -23.99 8.77 7.73
N TYR A 671 -22.82 8.77 7.09
CA TYR A 671 -21.67 7.97 7.49
C TYR A 671 -20.56 8.92 7.92
N ALA A 672 -19.87 8.61 9.02
CA ALA A 672 -18.74 9.40 9.46
C ALA A 672 -17.72 8.58 10.21
N PHE A 673 -16.45 8.89 9.97
CA PHE A 673 -15.38 8.49 10.87
C PHE A 673 -15.33 9.46 12.05
N GLY A 674 -15.28 8.93 13.28
CA GLY A 674 -15.17 9.75 14.48
C GLY A 674 -15.05 8.92 15.76
N THR A 675 -15.04 9.58 16.90
CA THR A 675 -14.99 8.94 18.22
C THR A 675 -16.38 8.79 18.81
N GLY A 676 -16.86 7.55 18.87
CA GLY A 676 -18.12 7.15 19.50
C GLY A 676 -17.91 6.13 20.64
N SER A 677 -18.96 5.41 21.01
CA SER A 677 -18.94 4.46 22.14
C SER A 677 -17.96 3.29 21.95
N ALA A 678 -17.68 2.91 20.71
CA ALA A 678 -16.72 1.86 20.36
C ALA A 678 -15.31 2.40 20.03
N GLY A 679 -15.05 3.68 20.32
CA GLY A 679 -13.79 4.36 20.01
C GLY A 679 -13.80 5.06 18.65
N ARG A 680 -12.61 5.33 18.11
CA ARG A 680 -12.40 6.04 16.84
C ARG A 680 -12.58 5.08 15.66
N LYS A 681 -13.75 5.14 15.01
CA LYS A 681 -14.21 4.16 14.01
C LYS A 681 -15.14 4.80 12.98
N LEU A 682 -15.56 4.00 11.99
CA LEU A 682 -16.69 4.34 11.12
C LEU A 682 -18.04 4.08 11.79
N TYR A 683 -18.88 5.10 11.80
CA TYR A 683 -20.26 5.04 12.28
C TYR A 683 -21.25 5.42 11.19
N GLY A 684 -22.47 4.91 11.31
CA GLY A 684 -23.60 5.24 10.45
C GLY A 684 -24.82 5.71 11.24
N SER A 685 -25.62 6.58 10.63
CA SER A 685 -26.88 7.10 11.18
C SER A 685 -27.97 7.13 10.11
N SER A 686 -29.14 6.57 10.42
CA SER A 686 -30.34 6.61 9.58
C SER A 686 -31.38 7.64 10.04
N ASP A 687 -31.10 8.38 11.12
CA ASP A 687 -32.04 9.29 11.79
C ASP A 687 -31.56 10.75 11.86
N THR A 688 -30.80 11.17 10.83
CA THR A 688 -30.21 12.51 10.69
C THR A 688 -29.18 12.85 11.78
N GLY A 689 -28.39 11.88 12.19
CA GLY A 689 -27.26 12.07 13.12
C GLY A 689 -27.68 12.14 14.60
N LYS A 690 -28.89 11.69 14.95
CA LYS A 690 -29.35 11.63 16.36
C LYS A 690 -28.76 10.43 17.08
N THR A 691 -28.69 9.28 16.41
CA THR A 691 -28.05 8.05 16.89
C THR A 691 -27.03 7.54 15.88
N TRP A 692 -26.03 6.80 16.38
CA TRP A 692 -24.88 6.33 15.62
C TRP A 692 -24.58 4.87 15.93
N THR A 693 -24.40 4.06 14.88
CA THR A 693 -24.13 2.62 14.94
C THR A 693 -22.72 2.33 14.45
N ASP A 694 -21.92 1.53 15.17
CA ASP A 694 -20.60 1.04 14.71
C ASP A 694 -20.79 0.13 13.50
N LEU A 695 -20.31 0.56 12.33
CA LEU A 695 -20.37 -0.23 11.10
C LEU A 695 -19.08 -1.02 10.82
N GLN A 696 -17.99 -0.65 11.48
CA GLN A 696 -16.65 -1.18 11.24
C GLN A 696 -16.41 -2.51 11.97
N GLY A 697 -16.83 -2.60 13.24
CA GLY A 697 -16.56 -3.78 14.07
C GLY A 697 -15.07 -4.01 14.27
N SER A 698 -14.57 -5.17 13.85
CA SER A 698 -13.16 -5.57 13.96
C SER A 698 -12.35 -5.35 12.68
N MET A 699 -12.97 -4.83 11.61
CA MET A 699 -12.24 -4.55 10.37
C MET A 699 -11.25 -3.42 10.59
N GLY A 700 -10.00 -3.61 10.17
CA GLY A 700 -8.99 -2.56 10.15
C GLY A 700 -9.10 -1.72 8.88
N PHE A 701 -9.10 -0.41 9.04
CA PHE A 701 -9.04 0.56 7.93
C PHE A 701 -7.74 1.38 7.96
N GLY A 702 -6.77 1.00 8.80
CA GLY A 702 -5.57 1.79 9.04
C GLY A 702 -5.88 3.05 9.86
N ALA A 703 -5.09 4.11 9.61
CA ALA A 703 -5.23 5.39 10.30
C ALA A 703 -6.50 6.10 9.81
N VAL A 704 -7.41 6.44 10.73
CA VAL A 704 -8.74 6.96 10.40
C VAL A 704 -8.67 8.29 9.64
N ASP A 705 -7.70 9.14 9.96
CA ASP A 705 -7.48 10.42 9.28
C ASP A 705 -7.06 10.30 7.81
N SER A 706 -6.50 9.15 7.44
CA SER A 706 -6.03 8.86 6.08
C SER A 706 -7.10 8.22 5.21
N THR A 707 -8.19 7.73 5.81
CA THR A 707 -9.29 7.09 5.08
C THR A 707 -10.07 8.06 4.19
N LYS A 708 -10.78 7.51 3.21
CA LYS A 708 -11.74 8.22 2.35
C LYS A 708 -13.09 7.55 2.44
N LEU A 709 -14.18 8.31 2.37
CA LEU A 709 -15.52 7.79 2.66
C LEU A 709 -16.50 8.21 1.57
N ALA A 710 -17.28 7.25 1.07
CA ALA A 710 -18.42 7.54 0.20
C ALA A 710 -19.62 6.65 0.59
N GLY A 711 -20.81 7.24 0.66
CA GLY A 711 -22.06 6.48 0.64
C GLY A 711 -22.53 6.32 -0.80
N SER A 712 -23.11 5.17 -1.15
CA SER A 712 -23.66 4.98 -2.49
C SER A 712 -24.83 5.93 -2.73
N GLY A 713 -24.79 6.66 -3.84
CA GLY A 713 -25.91 7.46 -4.32
C GLY A 713 -27.04 6.63 -4.96
N ASN A 714 -26.77 5.36 -5.28
CA ASN A 714 -27.66 4.52 -6.08
C ASN A 714 -28.28 3.39 -5.25
N GLU A 715 -27.52 2.81 -4.33
CA GLU A 715 -27.82 1.58 -3.62
C GLU A 715 -28.05 1.84 -2.13
N ALA A 716 -29.20 1.41 -1.62
CA ALA A 716 -29.55 1.63 -0.22
C ALA A 716 -28.60 0.89 0.74
N GLY A 717 -28.03 1.61 1.70
CA GLY A 717 -27.17 1.06 2.76
C GLY A 717 -25.77 0.63 2.32
N LEU A 718 -25.37 0.93 1.07
CA LEU A 718 -24.03 0.62 0.55
C LEU A 718 -23.05 1.76 0.87
N VAL A 719 -21.90 1.42 1.43
CA VAL A 719 -20.86 2.36 1.87
C VAL A 719 -19.47 1.87 1.44
N TYR A 720 -18.58 2.81 1.15
CA TYR A 720 -17.22 2.60 0.67
C TYR A 720 -16.21 3.27 1.59
N VAL A 721 -15.13 2.56 1.90
CA VAL A 721 -13.98 3.08 2.65
C VAL A 721 -12.73 2.90 1.82
N GLY A 722 -12.16 4.02 1.38
CA GLY A 722 -10.83 4.06 0.80
C GLY A 722 -9.79 4.05 1.91
N THR A 723 -8.74 3.25 1.73
CA THR A 723 -7.68 3.07 2.71
C THR A 723 -6.31 3.41 2.13
N ASN A 724 -5.31 3.55 2.98
CA ASN A 724 -3.93 3.70 2.56
C ASN A 724 -3.25 2.33 2.57
N GLY A 725 -3.20 1.66 1.42
CA GLY A 725 -2.54 0.36 1.24
C GLY A 725 -3.46 -0.85 1.14
N ARG A 726 -4.78 -0.68 1.24
CA ARG A 726 -5.75 -1.78 1.17
C ARG A 726 -6.88 -1.54 0.18
N GLY A 727 -6.67 -0.61 -0.74
CA GLY A 727 -7.65 -0.22 -1.74
C GLY A 727 -8.96 0.27 -1.13
N VAL A 728 -10.07 -0.03 -1.82
CA VAL A 728 -11.41 0.37 -1.39
C VAL A 728 -12.13 -0.84 -0.80
N PHE A 729 -12.58 -0.73 0.44
CA PHE A 729 -13.56 -1.65 1.01
C PHE A 729 -14.98 -1.19 0.72
N TRP A 730 -15.91 -2.14 0.62
CA TRP A 730 -17.34 -1.86 0.61
C TRP A 730 -18.12 -2.84 1.47
N ALA A 731 -19.24 -2.37 1.99
CA ALA A 731 -20.21 -3.17 2.72
C ALA A 731 -21.62 -2.64 2.51
N GLN A 732 -22.63 -3.48 2.71
CA GLN A 732 -24.03 -3.09 2.61
C GLN A 732 -24.84 -3.61 3.79
N GLY A 733 -25.65 -2.75 4.40
CA GLY A 733 -26.56 -3.15 5.46
C GLY A 733 -27.54 -2.05 5.89
N THR A 734 -28.53 -2.44 6.68
CA THR A 734 -29.47 -1.51 7.33
C THR A 734 -28.81 -0.88 8.56
N ILE A 735 -29.14 0.38 8.85
CA ILE A 735 -28.64 1.13 10.01
C ILE A 735 -29.79 1.38 10.98
#